data_AF-A0A9D7V9T0-F1
#
_entry.id   AF-A0A9D7V9T0-F1
#
_cell.length_a   1.000
_cell.length_b   1.000
_cell.length_c   1.000
_cell.angle_alpha   90.00
_cell.angle_beta   90.00
_cell.angle_gamma   90.00
#
_symmetry.space_group_name_H-M   'P 1'
#
loop_
_entity.id
_entity.type
_entity.pdbx_description
1 polymer ?
#
loop_
_entity_poly.entity_id
_entity_poly.type
_entity_poly.pdbx_seq_one_letter_code
_entity_poly.pdbx_strand_id
1 'polypeptide(L)'
;MLIENKILDLPGEFYRFKGNQPLLLDDPQTVWIVRSGSMSLFAIAVNNGNPEGKRRYLFNVKSAEAMFSIAAFQSKQLQILAVSLEETELLKISRKDFESMFADKQAYTVDLVERWICQLSSAVACEPNRNFKISKPGTQFFSLAHGEIFQPEQGSISWVQIQSGYANLMGFAELIFDSASGLLPLSADMWLQAKGILELEIFRPEEIQEADTLMVSLAQLQINFLQIINLLCEQEIQQEIERCRQREHLKRQVMNETLEELSSVLQPQETVTSSQIIHGSNSSDQALLVAAGAVGRALGIAIRPPSRSEDLKRLKHPIDAIARASRIRMRRLHLIGNWWKSDCGPMLGYTLEDESPVALLPVKSGARGNSYEIFHPLKQTRTFVDEQSAATLCTTAYVFYRPLPDKNLKTWDILLFALQGHYKDLVIILLSAIAVSLLGMVTPQATAILIDNAVPDSDRGLLLQIGLGLCATAFGGTIFQLAQGLALMRLETFADSSTQAAVWDRLLKLSVSFFNQYSIGDLESRVSSISEIRSILSGTVLKTIFSGVFAFLNLGLLIYYNSSLTAIAIIAAVVNITLTFFSGMLTLGKVRPLLEQQGQIFGVMVQLINGVAKLRVAGAEERAFAYWGKQYSQQTKLVLSTQAIEDVLNVCNKVLPIFTSCVLFWFTATLLQQSQQTGTQALSIGTFLAFNSAFGTFISGATSLSTTVVDVLKVIPLWKRAQPILQGEPEVNNSKADPGRLSGRIVVDHAAFRYHDDRPLILNDVSIQAEPGEFIALVGTSGSGKSTLFRLLLGFETPESGSIYYDGQDLTGLDIHAVRRQIGVVLQNSRLMSASIFENIASGALVTIDEAWEAARMAGLADDIQAMPMGMHTVVSEGGGNISGGQRQRLLIARALVLKPRILLFDEATSALDNKTQAIVSESLDRLKVTRIVIAHRLSTIHNADRIYVLQNGRVVQQGSFERLVNQQGPFAQLMMRQKP
;
A
#
# COMPACT_ATOMS: atom_id res chain seq x y z
N MET A 1 43.37 24.32 16.90
CA MET A 1 44.81 24.68 16.94
C MET A 1 45.18 25.67 18.04
N LEU A 2 44.70 26.92 18.11
CA LEU A 2 45.09 27.85 19.20
C LEU A 2 44.54 27.48 20.60
N ILE A 3 43.44 26.72 20.68
CA ILE A 3 42.79 26.31 21.94
C ILE A 3 43.35 24.96 22.46
N GLU A 4 43.68 24.02 21.57
CA GLU A 4 44.19 22.68 21.94
C GLU A 4 45.53 22.74 22.68
N ASN A 5 46.39 23.73 22.37
CA ASN A 5 47.66 23.92 23.07
C ASN A 5 47.50 24.50 24.49
N LYS A 6 46.37 25.16 24.81
CA LYS A 6 46.12 25.73 26.15
C LYS A 6 45.62 24.69 27.16
N ILE A 7 45.05 23.57 26.71
CA ILE A 7 44.52 22.51 27.58
C ILE A 7 45.66 21.71 28.25
N LEU A 8 46.86 21.69 27.65
CA LEU A 8 48.04 21.00 28.18
C LEU A 8 48.63 21.65 29.45
N ASP A 9 48.41 22.96 29.63
CA ASP A 9 48.95 23.74 30.75
C ASP A 9 47.97 23.85 31.92
N LEU A 10 46.80 23.20 31.84
CA LEU A 10 45.78 23.24 32.89
C LEU A 10 46.08 22.24 34.02
N PRO A 11 45.87 22.62 35.30
CA PRO A 11 46.01 21.69 36.42
C PRO A 11 44.91 20.62 36.37
N GLY A 12 45.27 19.35 36.22
CA GLY A 12 44.31 18.25 36.26
C GLY A 12 44.87 16.87 35.92
N GLU A 13 44.04 15.85 36.08
CA GLU A 13 44.35 14.45 35.76
C GLU A 13 43.67 14.00 34.46
N PHE A 14 44.38 13.25 33.62
CA PHE A 14 43.86 12.73 32.35
C PHE A 14 43.20 11.36 32.51
N TYR A 15 42.01 11.21 31.96
CA TYR A 15 41.25 9.96 31.93
C TYR A 15 40.90 9.59 30.48
N ARG A 16 41.10 8.33 30.11
CA ARG A 16 40.78 7.81 28.77
C ARG A 16 39.59 6.87 28.83
N PHE A 17 38.56 7.18 28.06
CA PHE A 17 37.34 6.40 27.95
C PHE A 17 37.29 5.67 26.60
N LYS A 18 37.01 4.37 26.62
CA LYS A 18 36.72 3.58 25.42
C LYS A 18 35.30 3.86 24.95
N GLY A 19 34.98 3.62 23.67
CA GLY A 19 33.61 3.80 23.16
C GLY A 19 32.56 3.04 24.00
N ASN A 20 31.41 3.69 24.22
CA ASN A 20 30.30 3.26 25.09
C ASN A 20 30.61 3.16 26.59
N GLN A 21 31.71 3.72 27.09
CA GLN A 21 31.93 3.80 28.53
C GLN A 21 31.13 4.98 29.14
N PRO A 22 30.29 4.72 30.14
CA PRO A 22 29.53 5.77 30.82
C PRO A 22 30.39 6.49 31.88
N LEU A 23 30.13 7.78 32.04
CA LEU A 23 30.60 8.65 33.12
C LEU A 23 29.37 9.36 33.70
N LEU A 24 29.12 9.14 34.99
CA LEU A 24 28.07 9.86 35.72
C LEU A 24 28.64 11.18 36.24
N LEU A 25 27.88 12.28 36.10
CA LEU A 25 28.30 13.62 36.52
C LEU A 25 27.76 13.95 37.92
N ASP A 26 28.18 13.18 38.93
CA ASP A 26 27.63 13.19 40.31
C ASP A 26 28.53 13.83 41.38
N ASP A 27 29.79 14.15 41.05
CA ASP A 27 30.75 14.75 42.00
C ASP A 27 30.87 16.27 41.80
N PRO A 28 30.21 17.12 42.63
CA PRO A 28 30.20 18.58 42.49
C PRO A 28 31.57 19.25 42.71
N GLN A 29 32.59 18.49 43.15
CA GLN A 29 33.96 19.00 43.30
C GLN A 29 34.78 18.84 42.01
N THR A 30 34.17 18.40 40.92
CA THR A 30 34.86 18.07 39.66
C THR A 30 34.28 18.77 38.45
N VAL A 31 35.17 19.23 37.57
CA VAL A 31 34.85 19.74 36.24
C VAL A 31 35.62 18.90 35.22
N TRP A 32 34.92 18.43 34.19
CA TRP A 32 35.49 17.59 33.15
C TRP A 32 35.61 18.37 31.85
N ILE A 33 36.78 18.39 31.21
CA ILE A 33 36.99 19.05 29.92
C ILE A 33 37.34 18.00 28.87
N VAL A 34 36.66 18.03 27.73
CA VAL A 34 36.94 17.10 26.62
C VAL A 34 38.20 17.56 25.88
N ARG A 35 39.26 16.76 25.89
CA ARG A 35 40.49 17.05 25.16
C ARG A 35 40.40 16.61 23.70
N SER A 36 40.04 15.36 23.47
CA SER A 36 39.89 14.76 22.14
C SER A 36 38.75 13.73 22.15
N GLY A 37 38.04 13.60 21.03
CA GLY A 37 36.83 12.78 20.92
C GLY A 37 35.53 13.56 21.23
N SER A 38 34.47 12.83 21.57
CA SER A 38 33.17 13.42 21.89
C SER A 38 32.35 12.57 22.88
N MET A 39 31.60 13.24 23.75
CA MET A 39 30.70 12.63 24.72
C MET A 39 29.24 12.97 24.38
N SER A 40 28.36 11.98 24.36
CA SER A 40 26.90 12.18 24.32
C SER A 40 26.33 12.24 25.73
N LEU A 41 25.56 13.28 26.04
CA LEU A 41 24.90 13.43 27.34
C LEU A 41 23.46 12.92 27.27
N PHE A 42 23.06 12.21 28.32
CA PHE A 42 21.72 11.66 28.49
C PHE A 42 21.18 12.02 29.87
N ALA A 43 19.90 12.37 29.98
CA ALA A 43 19.19 12.37 31.25
C ALA A 43 18.67 10.95 31.55
N ILE A 44 18.94 10.45 32.75
CA ILE A 44 18.50 9.11 33.20
C ILE A 44 18.15 9.14 34.68
N ALA A 45 17.15 8.36 35.09
CA ALA A 45 16.86 8.17 36.51
C ALA A 45 17.93 7.29 37.15
N VAL A 46 18.45 7.69 38.31
CA VAL A 46 19.49 6.94 39.01
C VAL A 46 18.94 6.49 40.36
N ASN A 47 19.08 5.19 40.64
CA ASN A 47 18.65 4.56 41.89
C ASN A 47 19.87 3.92 42.55
N ASN A 48 20.25 4.40 43.74
CA ASN A 48 21.44 3.95 44.47
C ASN A 48 22.74 3.92 43.62
N GLY A 49 22.95 4.93 42.77
CA GLY A 49 24.14 5.05 41.91
C GLY A 49 24.09 4.24 40.61
N ASN A 50 23.05 3.43 40.39
CA ASN A 50 22.85 2.70 39.15
C ASN A 50 21.82 3.40 38.26
N PRO A 51 22.14 3.65 36.97
CA PRO A 51 21.18 4.22 36.02
C PRO A 51 20.09 3.20 35.67
N GLU A 52 18.83 3.50 36.03
CA GLU A 52 17.64 2.68 35.76
C GLU A 52 16.68 3.41 34.82
N GLY A 53 16.18 2.72 33.80
CA GLY A 53 15.16 3.25 32.88
C GLY A 53 15.68 3.78 31.55
N LYS A 54 14.82 4.52 30.84
CA LYS A 54 15.06 4.99 29.47
C LYS A 54 15.97 6.22 29.48
N ARG A 55 17.05 6.18 28.68
CA ARG A 55 17.95 7.32 28.47
C ARG A 55 17.28 8.35 27.55
N ARG A 56 17.14 9.60 28.00
CA ARG A 56 16.71 10.72 27.16
C ARG A 56 17.96 11.44 26.68
N TYR A 57 18.21 11.43 25.37
CA TYR A 57 19.32 12.17 24.78
C TYR A 57 19.17 13.67 25.03
N LEU A 58 20.27 14.35 25.37
CA LEU A 58 20.31 15.80 25.58
C LEU A 58 21.07 16.48 24.43
N PHE A 59 22.40 16.35 24.39
CA PHE A 59 23.28 16.95 23.37
C PHE A 59 24.67 16.30 23.41
N ASN A 60 25.53 16.65 22.44
CA ASN A 60 26.91 16.16 22.37
C ASN A 60 27.89 17.25 22.81
N VAL A 61 28.89 16.86 23.60
CA VAL A 61 30.03 17.69 24.02
C VAL A 61 31.26 17.31 23.20
N LYS A 62 31.88 18.32 22.59
CA LYS A 62 33.02 18.17 21.66
C LYS A 62 34.34 18.60 22.32
N SER A 63 35.45 18.38 21.62
CA SER A 63 36.78 18.85 22.07
C SER A 63 36.78 20.34 22.43
N ALA A 64 37.44 20.67 23.53
CA ALA A 64 37.53 21.98 24.18
C ALA A 64 36.22 22.51 24.79
N GLU A 65 35.27 21.64 25.12
CA GLU A 65 34.06 21.96 25.90
C GLU A 65 34.11 21.31 27.28
N ALA A 66 33.45 21.93 28.26
CA ALA A 66 33.42 21.49 29.65
C ALA A 66 32.07 20.87 30.03
N MET A 67 32.11 19.89 30.93
CA MET A 67 30.97 19.26 31.59
C MET A 67 31.09 19.53 33.08
N PHE A 68 30.05 20.09 33.67
CA PHE A 68 30.02 20.45 35.08
C PHE A 68 29.18 19.44 35.84
N SER A 69 29.75 18.84 36.87
CA SER A 69 29.11 17.83 37.72
C SER A 69 28.24 18.46 38.80
N ILE A 70 27.22 17.72 39.27
CA ILE A 70 26.32 18.20 40.32
C ILE A 70 26.06 17.17 41.40
N ALA A 71 25.82 17.63 42.62
CA ALA A 71 25.44 16.77 43.73
C ALA A 71 24.05 16.19 43.52
N ALA A 72 23.89 14.88 43.76
CA ALA A 72 22.59 14.21 43.73
C ALA A 72 21.61 14.85 44.73
N PHE A 73 20.54 15.45 44.22
CA PHE A 73 19.47 16.04 45.04
C PHE A 73 18.31 15.04 45.16
N GLN A 74 18.22 14.38 46.31
CA GLN A 74 17.17 13.40 46.68
C GLN A 74 17.10 12.11 45.83
N SER A 75 16.52 11.06 46.42
CA SER A 75 16.34 9.76 45.78
C SER A 75 15.15 9.79 44.79
N LYS A 76 15.42 9.43 43.51
CA LYS A 76 14.52 9.36 42.32
C LYS A 76 14.55 10.51 41.30
N GLN A 77 15.47 11.48 41.36
CA GLN A 77 15.60 12.48 40.30
C GLN A 77 16.48 12.03 39.12
N LEU A 78 16.26 12.65 37.95
CA LEU A 78 17.09 12.48 36.75
C LEU A 78 18.51 13.02 37.03
N GLN A 79 19.52 12.31 36.54
CA GLN A 79 20.92 12.75 36.54
C GLN A 79 21.47 12.75 35.10
N ILE A 80 22.59 13.46 34.90
CA ILE A 80 23.26 13.54 33.61
C ILE A 80 24.32 12.45 33.49
N LEU A 81 24.15 11.58 32.49
CA LEU A 81 25.06 10.51 32.12
C LEU A 81 25.78 10.87 30.82
N ALA A 82 27.09 11.01 30.87
CA ALA A 82 27.93 11.19 29.68
C ALA A 82 28.39 9.83 29.16
N VAL A 83 28.29 9.57 27.85
CA VAL A 83 28.74 8.33 27.22
C VAL A 83 29.66 8.66 26.05
N SER A 84 30.84 8.05 26.00
CA SER A 84 31.78 8.22 24.91
C SER A 84 31.29 7.54 23.63
N LEU A 85 31.25 8.26 22.50
CA LEU A 85 30.89 7.66 21.19
C LEU A 85 32.07 6.95 20.53
N GLU A 86 33.27 7.44 20.81
CA GLU A 86 34.56 6.98 20.30
C GLU A 86 35.60 7.02 21.43
N GLU A 87 36.84 6.60 21.20
CA GLU A 87 37.89 6.78 22.21
C GLU A 87 38.07 8.26 22.53
N THR A 88 37.79 8.63 23.78
CA THR A 88 37.71 10.04 24.23
C THR A 88 38.65 10.26 25.42
N GLU A 89 39.44 11.32 25.37
CA GLU A 89 40.28 11.75 26.50
C GLU A 89 39.65 12.96 27.21
N LEU A 90 39.47 12.83 28.52
CA LEU A 90 38.93 13.87 29.40
C LEU A 90 40.00 14.35 30.39
N LEU A 91 40.00 15.65 30.67
CA LEU A 91 40.78 16.27 31.74
C LEU A 91 39.87 16.52 32.94
N LYS A 92 40.23 15.97 34.11
CA LYS A 92 39.53 16.18 35.38
C LYS A 92 40.21 17.31 36.16
N ILE A 93 39.48 18.39 36.41
CA ILE A 93 39.93 19.56 37.18
C ILE A 93 39.14 19.64 38.49
N SER A 94 39.81 20.01 39.59
CA SER A 94 39.14 20.22 40.88
C SER A 94 38.38 21.55 40.87
N ARG A 95 37.28 21.64 41.62
CA ARG A 95 36.49 22.89 41.74
C ARG A 95 37.35 24.08 42.18
N LYS A 96 38.26 23.90 43.13
CA LYS A 96 39.16 24.97 43.61
C LYS A 96 40.10 25.48 42.52
N ASP A 97 40.62 24.57 41.70
CA ASP A 97 41.51 24.94 40.59
C ASP A 97 40.72 25.70 39.53
N PHE A 98 39.52 25.24 39.19
CA PHE A 98 38.63 25.94 38.25
C PHE A 98 38.23 27.34 38.76
N GLU A 99 37.93 27.48 40.06
CA GLU A 99 37.60 28.77 40.71
C GLU A 99 38.78 29.76 40.62
N SER A 100 40.01 29.30 40.86
CA SER A 100 41.21 30.14 40.70
C SER A 100 41.43 30.59 39.24
N MET A 101 41.22 29.69 38.28
CA MET A 101 41.29 30.02 36.85
C MET A 101 40.22 31.01 36.40
N PHE A 102 39.05 30.98 37.04
CA PHE A 102 37.97 31.94 36.79
C PHE A 102 38.27 33.30 37.42
N ALA A 103 38.83 33.31 38.64
CA ALA A 103 39.22 34.54 39.35
C ALA A 103 40.29 35.35 38.59
N ASP A 104 41.19 34.67 37.87
CA ASP A 104 42.18 35.29 36.97
C ASP A 104 41.57 35.90 35.68
N LYS A 105 40.24 35.84 35.51
CA LYS A 105 39.48 36.37 34.36
C LYS A 105 40.03 35.95 33.00
N GLN A 106 40.48 34.70 32.88
CA GLN A 106 40.90 34.17 31.60
C GLN A 106 39.69 34.04 30.67
N ALA A 107 39.74 34.69 29.50
CA ALA A 107 38.65 34.68 28.50
C ALA A 107 38.21 33.25 28.10
N TYR A 108 39.11 32.27 28.21
CA TYR A 108 38.82 30.86 27.92
C TYR A 108 37.90 30.21 28.97
N THR A 109 38.07 30.51 30.25
CA THR A 109 37.25 29.92 31.34
C THR A 109 35.81 30.41 31.28
N VAL A 110 35.60 31.67 30.88
CA VAL A 110 34.27 32.26 30.67
C VAL A 110 33.56 31.57 29.50
N ASP A 111 34.23 31.39 28.36
CA ASP A 111 33.68 30.71 27.17
C ASP A 111 33.24 29.25 27.46
N LEU A 112 33.95 28.52 28.33
CA LEU A 112 33.55 27.18 28.75
C LEU A 112 32.23 27.16 29.52
N VAL A 113 32.03 28.12 30.43
CA VAL A 113 30.80 28.26 31.22
C VAL A 113 29.64 28.68 30.31
N GLU A 114 29.87 29.65 29.43
CA GLU A 114 28.85 30.15 28.52
C GLU A 114 28.35 29.08 27.55
N ARG A 115 29.26 28.29 26.96
CA ARG A 115 28.86 27.18 26.08
C ARG A 115 28.03 26.14 26.79
N TRP A 116 28.38 25.80 28.04
CA TRP A 116 27.63 24.84 28.83
C TRP A 116 26.19 25.31 29.09
N ILE A 117 26.01 26.58 29.46
CA ILE A 117 24.69 27.19 29.67
C ILE A 117 23.86 27.15 28.37
N CYS A 118 24.45 27.55 27.24
CA CYS A 118 23.78 27.53 25.93
C CYS A 118 23.34 26.11 25.53
N GLN A 119 24.22 25.11 25.67
CA GLN A 119 23.90 23.74 25.32
C GLN A 119 22.76 23.18 26.19
N LEU A 120 22.80 23.40 27.50
CA LEU A 120 21.69 23.03 28.41
C LEU A 120 20.39 23.70 27.97
N SER A 121 20.40 24.99 27.68
CA SER A 121 19.18 25.70 27.29
C SER A 121 18.56 25.21 25.98
N SER A 122 19.39 24.88 24.99
CA SER A 122 18.92 24.38 23.69
C SER A 122 18.16 23.06 23.79
N ALA A 123 18.48 22.23 24.79
CA ALA A 123 17.81 20.94 25.02
C ALA A 123 16.41 21.08 25.64
N VAL A 124 16.02 22.29 26.09
CA VAL A 124 14.71 22.58 26.69
C VAL A 124 13.95 23.70 25.98
N ALA A 125 14.45 24.14 24.83
CA ALA A 125 13.86 25.24 24.08
C ALA A 125 12.39 24.95 23.74
N CYS A 126 11.51 25.86 24.18
CA CYS A 126 10.06 25.80 23.94
C CYS A 126 9.60 27.14 23.34
N GLU A 127 8.62 27.12 22.42
CA GLU A 127 8.05 28.35 21.86
C GLU A 127 7.41 29.20 22.97
N PRO A 128 7.87 30.45 23.19
CA PRO A 128 7.27 31.31 24.20
C PRO A 128 5.96 31.93 23.70
N ASN A 129 5.08 32.31 24.65
CA ASN A 129 3.79 32.92 24.35
C ASN A 129 3.96 34.42 23.97
N ARG A 130 2.98 35.00 23.24
CA ARG A 130 3.10 36.20 22.38
C ARG A 130 3.47 37.59 22.99
N ASN A 131 4.09 37.73 24.17
CA ASN A 131 4.44 39.05 24.76
C ASN A 131 5.89 39.13 25.26
N PHE A 132 6.80 39.69 24.45
CA PHE A 132 8.23 39.76 24.74
C PHE A 132 8.72 41.16 25.12
N LYS A 133 9.56 41.26 26.16
CA LYS A 133 10.52 42.35 26.35
C LYS A 133 11.94 41.77 26.25
N ILE A 134 12.61 42.05 25.13
CA ILE A 134 13.98 41.60 24.86
C ILE A 134 14.97 42.60 25.47
N SER A 135 16.03 42.09 26.10
CA SER A 135 17.11 42.92 26.64
C SER A 135 17.81 43.72 25.53
N LYS A 136 18.05 45.02 25.75
CA LYS A 136 18.84 45.89 24.86
C LYS A 136 20.23 46.15 25.47
N PRO A 137 21.30 46.25 24.66
CA PRO A 137 22.65 46.50 25.16
C PRO A 137 22.72 47.77 26.04
N GLY A 138 23.17 47.62 27.29
CA GLY A 138 23.39 48.74 28.24
C GLY A 138 22.29 48.95 29.29
N THR A 139 21.25 48.12 29.33
CA THR A 139 20.17 48.22 30.33
C THR A 139 20.43 47.26 31.49
N GLN A 140 20.69 47.76 32.69
CA GLN A 140 20.96 46.92 33.88
C GLN A 140 19.69 46.58 34.69
N PHE A 141 18.68 47.45 34.72
CA PHE A 141 17.46 47.25 35.50
C PHE A 141 16.24 47.12 34.59
N PHE A 142 15.39 46.12 34.84
CA PHE A 142 14.13 45.88 34.12
C PHE A 142 12.96 45.79 35.10
N SER A 143 11.82 46.31 34.67
CA SER A 143 10.53 46.13 35.36
C SER A 143 9.54 45.46 34.41
N LEU A 144 9.01 44.31 34.84
CA LEU A 144 8.02 43.52 34.12
C LEU A 144 6.67 43.58 34.83
N ALA A 145 5.59 43.72 34.06
CA ALA A 145 4.22 43.58 34.54
C ALA A 145 3.77 42.11 34.53
N HIS A 146 2.65 41.81 35.22
CA HIS A 146 2.09 40.47 35.25
C HIS A 146 1.87 39.89 33.84
N GLY A 147 2.41 38.70 33.59
CA GLY A 147 2.32 37.99 32.31
C GLY A 147 3.34 38.39 31.25
N GLU A 148 4.13 39.45 31.47
CA GLU A 148 5.25 39.79 30.59
C GLU A 148 6.41 38.80 30.75
N ILE A 149 7.12 38.57 29.64
CA ILE A 149 8.22 37.62 29.56
C ILE A 149 9.54 38.38 29.34
N PHE A 150 10.53 38.07 30.17
CA PHE A 150 11.92 38.49 29.98
C PHE A 150 12.72 37.38 29.30
N GLN A 151 13.42 37.75 28.24
CA GLN A 151 14.28 36.87 27.46
C GLN A 151 15.57 37.61 27.05
N PRO A 152 16.75 36.99 27.20
CA PRO A 152 18.02 37.54 26.73
C PRO A 152 18.08 37.69 25.20
N GLU A 153 18.95 38.58 24.71
CA GLU A 153 19.20 38.74 23.26
C GLU A 153 19.93 37.50 22.70
N GLN A 154 19.63 37.13 21.44
CA GLN A 154 20.27 36.01 20.76
C GLN A 154 21.80 36.13 20.77
N GLY A 155 22.46 35.10 21.28
CA GLY A 155 23.93 35.05 21.37
C GLY A 155 24.54 35.69 22.62
N SER A 156 23.72 36.13 23.59
CA SER A 156 24.19 36.65 24.89
C SER A 156 23.63 35.85 26.07
N ILE A 157 24.42 35.69 27.12
CA ILE A 157 23.98 35.13 28.41
C ILE A 157 23.80 36.28 29.40
N SER A 158 22.62 36.37 29.98
CA SER A 158 22.27 37.36 31.00
C SER A 158 22.16 36.67 32.34
N TRP A 159 22.92 37.13 33.33
CA TRP A 159 22.79 36.66 34.70
C TRP A 159 21.79 37.56 35.42
N VAL A 160 20.66 37.01 35.82
CA VAL A 160 19.52 37.79 36.33
C VAL A 160 19.40 37.61 37.83
N GLN A 161 19.27 38.72 38.56
CA GLN A 161 18.92 38.74 39.98
C GLN A 161 17.58 39.45 40.16
N ILE A 162 16.66 38.85 40.91
CA ILE A 162 15.36 39.46 41.22
C ILE A 162 15.51 40.35 42.47
N GLN A 163 15.17 41.62 42.33
CA GLN A 163 15.20 42.60 43.43
C GLN A 163 13.87 42.60 44.19
N SER A 164 12.74 42.54 43.47
CA SER A 164 11.41 42.47 44.06
C SER A 164 10.43 41.69 43.17
N GLY A 165 9.52 40.92 43.76
CA GLY A 165 8.53 40.10 43.07
C GLY A 165 8.94 38.63 42.88
N TYR A 166 8.18 37.89 42.06
CA TYR A 166 8.48 36.50 41.70
C TYR A 166 8.08 36.16 40.26
N ALA A 167 8.78 35.19 39.67
CA ALA A 167 8.64 34.78 38.28
C ALA A 167 8.65 33.25 38.14
N ASN A 168 8.07 32.77 37.05
CA ASN A 168 8.12 31.37 36.67
C ASN A 168 9.12 31.17 35.54
N LEU A 169 10.01 30.19 35.68
CA LEU A 169 10.93 29.81 34.60
C LEU A 169 10.21 28.96 33.56
N MET A 170 10.35 29.33 32.28
CA MET A 170 9.74 28.63 31.14
C MET A 170 8.22 28.42 31.26
N GLY A 171 7.56 29.21 32.13
CA GLY A 171 6.11 29.17 32.35
C GLY A 171 5.61 28.03 33.24
N PHE A 172 6.49 27.17 33.76
CA PHE A 172 6.10 26.10 34.70
C PHE A 172 5.68 26.69 36.04
N ALA A 173 4.58 26.19 36.60
CA ALA A 173 4.05 26.68 37.88
C ALA A 173 4.91 26.23 39.07
N GLU A 174 5.64 25.14 38.88
CA GLU A 174 6.47 24.44 39.85
C GLU A 174 7.86 25.09 40.03
N LEU A 175 8.30 25.93 39.09
CA LEU A 175 9.62 26.54 39.06
C LEU A 175 9.54 28.05 39.35
N ILE A 176 9.42 28.39 40.64
CA ILE A 176 9.27 29.76 41.14
C ILE A 176 10.64 30.34 41.48
N PHE A 177 10.91 31.55 41.00
CA PHE A 177 12.10 32.35 41.31
C PHE A 177 11.69 33.67 41.97
N ASP A 178 12.36 34.00 43.06
CA ASP A 178 12.14 35.20 43.88
C ASP A 178 13.49 35.85 44.28
N SER A 179 13.43 36.89 45.12
CA SER A 179 14.63 37.58 45.61
C SER A 179 15.57 36.72 46.47
N ALA A 180 15.12 35.56 46.96
CA ALA A 180 15.94 34.62 47.73
C ALA A 180 16.64 33.58 46.84
N SER A 181 16.29 33.51 45.55
CA SER A 181 16.75 32.49 44.60
C SER A 181 18.15 32.73 44.02
N GLY A 182 18.80 33.84 44.38
CA GLY A 182 20.16 34.18 43.93
C GLY A 182 20.25 34.62 42.46
N LEU A 183 21.44 34.48 41.87
CA LEU A 183 21.73 34.81 40.48
C LEU A 183 21.33 33.64 39.55
N LEU A 184 20.56 33.91 38.50
CA LEU A 184 20.13 32.90 37.53
C LEU A 184 20.72 33.19 36.15
N PRO A 185 21.58 32.32 35.58
CA PRO A 185 22.02 32.45 34.20
C PRO A 185 20.87 32.09 33.23
N LEU A 186 20.56 32.99 32.32
CA LEU A 186 19.60 32.78 31.23
C LEU A 186 20.29 32.97 29.89
N SER A 187 20.04 32.04 28.97
CA SER A 187 20.38 32.17 27.55
C SER A 187 19.15 32.62 26.75
N ALA A 188 19.35 32.88 25.45
CA ALA A 188 18.26 33.21 24.54
C ALA A 188 17.18 32.13 24.40
N ASP A 189 17.43 30.88 24.80
CA ASP A 189 16.44 29.79 24.72
C ASP A 189 15.65 29.60 26.03
N MET A 190 15.97 30.39 27.06
CA MET A 190 15.27 30.39 28.35
C MET A 190 14.59 31.74 28.61
N TRP A 191 13.48 31.71 29.35
CA TRP A 191 12.74 32.92 29.68
C TRP A 191 12.06 32.87 31.04
N LEU A 192 11.87 34.04 31.63
CA LEU A 192 11.16 34.25 32.90
C LEU A 192 9.83 34.95 32.64
N GLN A 193 8.73 34.41 33.17
CA GLN A 193 7.41 35.06 33.15
C GLN A 193 7.08 35.65 34.51
N ALA A 194 6.82 36.95 34.55
CA ALA A 194 6.43 37.64 35.77
C ALA A 194 5.00 37.23 36.19
N LYS A 195 4.80 36.91 37.47
CA LYS A 195 3.47 36.66 38.06
C LYS A 195 2.95 37.85 38.89
N GLY A 196 3.69 38.94 38.93
CA GLY A 196 3.32 40.24 39.54
C GLY A 196 4.17 41.36 38.92
N ILE A 197 4.33 42.48 39.63
CA ILE A 197 5.37 43.46 39.28
C ILE A 197 6.71 42.85 39.68
N LEU A 198 7.60 42.63 38.71
CA LEU A 198 8.91 42.04 38.90
C LEU A 198 9.98 43.06 38.54
N GLU A 199 10.87 43.36 39.48
CA GLU A 199 12.06 44.17 39.25
C GLU A 199 13.28 43.25 39.25
N LEU A 200 14.06 43.29 38.16
CA LEU A 200 15.23 42.44 37.98
C LEU A 200 16.44 43.25 37.51
N GLU A 201 17.61 42.84 37.99
CA GLU A 201 18.92 43.39 37.64
C GLU A 201 19.70 42.37 36.83
N ILE A 202 20.39 42.82 35.79
CA ILE A 202 21.16 41.99 34.87
C ILE A 202 22.64 42.27 35.03
N PHE A 203 23.39 41.19 35.21
CA PHE A 203 24.85 41.18 35.28
C PHE A 203 25.43 40.47 34.06
N ARG A 204 26.59 40.95 33.62
CA ARG A 204 27.43 40.22 32.65
C ARG A 204 28.34 39.23 33.38
N PRO A 205 28.77 38.13 32.73
CA PRO A 205 29.70 37.18 33.32
C PRO A 205 30.98 37.84 33.87
N GLU A 206 31.48 38.90 33.21
CA GLU A 206 32.70 39.63 33.58
C GLU A 206 32.55 40.50 34.85
N GLU A 207 31.31 40.81 35.24
CA GLU A 207 30.93 41.69 36.36
C GLU A 207 30.78 40.90 37.68
N ILE A 208 30.73 39.56 37.62
CA ILE A 208 30.64 38.69 38.79
C ILE A 208 32.03 38.61 39.46
N GLN A 209 32.16 39.18 40.66
CA GLN A 209 33.45 39.28 41.37
C GLN A 209 33.78 38.03 42.20
N GLU A 210 32.78 37.27 42.64
CA GLU A 210 32.95 36.09 43.49
C GLU A 210 32.75 34.80 42.68
N ALA A 211 33.82 34.01 42.53
CA ALA A 211 33.79 32.73 41.79
C ALA A 211 32.84 31.69 42.44
N ASP A 212 32.65 31.76 43.75
CA ASP A 212 31.74 30.86 44.48
C ASP A 212 30.27 31.10 44.10
N THR A 213 29.86 32.35 43.95
CA THR A 213 28.51 32.74 43.53
C THR A 213 28.17 32.18 42.15
N LEU A 214 29.14 32.14 41.23
CA LEU A 214 28.96 31.60 39.88
C LEU A 214 28.76 30.08 39.91
N MET A 215 29.55 29.34 40.68
CA MET A 215 29.43 27.88 40.78
C MET A 215 28.12 27.46 41.44
N VAL A 216 27.67 28.19 42.46
CA VAL A 216 26.35 27.98 43.10
C VAL A 216 25.23 28.21 42.10
N SER A 217 25.31 29.28 41.33
CA SER A 217 24.30 29.66 40.34
C SER A 217 24.24 28.68 39.15
N LEU A 218 25.39 28.16 38.70
CA LEU A 218 25.47 27.08 37.70
C LEU A 218 24.87 25.77 38.19
N ALA A 219 25.13 25.41 39.45
CA ALA A 219 24.52 24.23 40.05
C ALA A 219 22.99 24.40 40.09
N GLN A 220 22.49 25.55 40.53
CA GLN A 220 21.06 25.81 40.56
C GLN A 220 20.42 25.70 39.17
N LEU A 221 21.06 26.25 38.13
CA LEU A 221 20.58 26.13 36.74
C LEU A 221 20.40 24.66 36.29
N GLN A 222 21.38 23.80 36.58
CA GLN A 222 21.31 22.39 36.19
C GLN A 222 20.22 21.62 36.95
N ILE A 223 19.99 21.93 38.23
CA ILE A 223 18.89 21.36 39.01
C ILE A 223 17.56 21.74 38.35
N ASN A 224 17.38 23.01 38.03
CA ASN A 224 16.18 23.51 37.37
C ASN A 224 16.00 22.87 35.98
N PHE A 225 17.07 22.73 35.21
CA PHE A 225 17.08 22.04 33.91
C PHE A 225 16.57 20.59 34.02
N LEU A 226 17.09 19.81 34.97
CA LEU A 226 16.66 18.42 35.19
C LEU A 226 15.21 18.32 35.64
N GLN A 227 14.73 19.29 36.43
CA GLN A 227 13.31 19.38 36.81
C GLN A 227 12.41 19.69 35.61
N ILE A 228 12.81 20.59 34.70
CA ILE A 228 12.04 20.85 33.48
C ILE A 228 11.94 19.60 32.61
N ILE A 229 13.05 18.87 32.43
CA ILE A 229 13.04 17.60 31.68
C ILE A 229 12.10 16.58 32.33
N ASN A 230 12.05 16.51 33.66
CA ASN A 230 11.11 15.63 34.35
C ASN A 230 9.65 16.02 34.10
N LEU A 231 9.32 17.31 34.21
CA LEU A 231 7.96 17.82 33.94
C LEU A 231 7.51 17.58 32.49
N LEU A 232 8.41 17.75 31.52
CA LEU A 232 8.14 17.43 30.11
C LEU A 232 7.88 15.93 29.91
N CYS A 233 8.69 15.07 30.53
CA CYS A 233 8.48 13.61 30.50
C CYS A 233 7.12 13.22 31.11
N GLU A 234 6.73 13.81 32.23
CA GLU A 234 5.44 13.55 32.87
C GLU A 234 4.25 13.95 31.98
N GLN A 235 4.33 15.10 31.29
CA GLN A 235 3.31 15.53 30.34
C GLN A 235 3.20 14.57 29.14
N GLU A 236 4.32 14.13 28.56
CA GLU A 236 4.34 13.14 27.47
C GLU A 236 3.69 11.81 27.90
N ILE A 237 4.02 11.31 29.10
CA ILE A 237 3.46 10.06 29.64
C ILE A 237 1.94 10.18 29.86
N GLN A 238 1.45 11.30 30.40
CA GLN A 238 0.01 11.51 30.60
C GLN A 238 -0.76 11.53 29.27
N GLN A 239 -0.22 12.17 28.23
CA GLN A 239 -0.82 12.16 26.90
C GLN A 239 -0.86 10.75 26.29
N GLU A 240 0.18 9.94 26.52
CA GLU A 240 0.25 8.56 26.04
C GLU A 240 -0.75 7.65 26.77
N ILE A 241 -0.93 7.83 28.09
CA ILE A 241 -1.94 7.13 28.89
C ILE A 241 -3.35 7.50 28.42
N GLU A 242 -3.62 8.78 28.16
CA GLU A 242 -4.91 9.26 27.65
C GLU A 242 -5.23 8.60 26.29
N ARG A 243 -4.24 8.54 25.39
CA ARG A 243 -4.35 7.81 24.11
C ARG A 243 -4.63 6.32 24.31
N CYS A 244 -3.96 5.68 25.26
CA CYS A 244 -4.13 4.26 25.54
C CYS A 244 -5.51 3.96 26.11
N ARG A 245 -6.01 4.80 27.03
CA ARG A 245 -7.38 4.72 27.59
C ARG A 245 -8.45 4.91 26.52
N GLN A 246 -8.29 5.88 25.62
CA GLN A 246 -9.21 6.05 24.48
C GLN A 246 -9.24 4.80 23.59
N ARG A 247 -8.07 4.17 23.39
CA ARG A 247 -7.95 2.90 22.65
C ARG A 247 -8.66 1.75 23.36
N GLU A 248 -8.49 1.62 24.68
CA GLU A 248 -9.16 0.58 25.46
C GLU A 248 -10.68 0.79 25.50
N HIS A 249 -11.12 2.04 25.62
CA HIS A 249 -12.54 2.38 25.59
C HIS A 249 -13.18 2.03 24.25
N LEU A 250 -12.50 2.31 23.13
CA LEU A 250 -12.94 1.87 21.80
C LEU A 250 -12.98 0.34 21.68
N LYS A 251 -11.98 -0.35 22.25
CA LYS A 251 -11.87 -1.81 22.21
C LYS A 251 -12.99 -2.47 23.02
N ARG A 252 -13.36 -1.92 24.18
CA ARG A 252 -14.52 -2.35 24.97
C ARG A 252 -15.84 -2.04 24.26
N GLN A 253 -15.94 -0.90 23.58
CA GLN A 253 -17.13 -0.55 22.80
C GLN A 253 -17.35 -1.54 21.65
N VAL A 254 -16.30 -1.86 20.88
CA VAL A 254 -16.35 -2.88 19.82
C VAL A 254 -16.60 -4.28 20.39
N MET A 255 -16.06 -4.61 21.57
CA MET A 255 -16.32 -5.89 22.24
C MET A 255 -17.77 -5.99 22.71
N ASN A 256 -18.33 -4.91 23.23
CA ASN A 256 -19.73 -4.86 23.66
C ASN A 256 -20.67 -4.88 22.46
N GLU A 257 -20.37 -4.17 21.36
CA GLU A 257 -21.12 -4.25 20.10
C GLU A 257 -21.09 -5.67 19.50
N THR A 258 -19.95 -6.36 19.57
CA THR A 258 -19.86 -7.77 19.11
C THR A 258 -20.56 -8.74 20.07
N LEU A 259 -20.57 -8.49 21.37
CA LEU A 259 -21.37 -9.25 22.35
C LEU A 259 -22.87 -8.98 22.20
N GLU A 260 -23.27 -7.76 21.86
CA GLU A 260 -24.64 -7.37 21.52
C GLU A 260 -25.08 -8.05 20.21
N GLU A 261 -24.24 -8.04 19.16
CA GLU A 261 -24.48 -8.79 17.93
C GLU A 261 -24.59 -10.31 18.20
N LEU A 262 -23.73 -10.89 19.05
CA LEU A 262 -23.82 -12.31 19.43
C LEU A 262 -25.07 -12.62 20.27
N SER A 263 -25.51 -11.69 21.14
CA SER A 263 -26.75 -11.82 21.90
C SER A 263 -28.00 -11.74 21.00
N SER A 264 -27.94 -10.89 19.96
CA SER A 264 -29.03 -10.72 18.99
C SER A 264 -29.25 -11.95 18.09
N VAL A 265 -28.26 -12.85 18.01
CA VAL A 265 -28.35 -14.14 17.33
C VAL A 265 -29.04 -15.20 18.20
N LEU A 266 -29.05 -15.03 19.54
CA LEU A 266 -29.54 -16.03 20.50
C LEU A 266 -30.98 -15.77 20.99
N GLN A 267 -31.52 -14.56 20.86
CA GLN A 267 -32.89 -14.25 21.23
C GLN A 267 -33.60 -13.41 20.16
N PRO A 268 -34.58 -13.98 19.42
CA PRO A 268 -35.48 -13.20 18.61
C PRO A 268 -36.65 -12.75 19.50
N GLN A 269 -36.59 -11.57 20.12
CA GLN A 269 -37.79 -10.94 20.70
C GLN A 269 -37.85 -9.42 20.52
N GLU A 270 -38.95 -9.03 19.86
CA GLU A 270 -39.88 -7.92 20.12
C GLU A 270 -39.35 -6.62 20.75
N THR A 271 -39.46 -5.57 19.94
CA THR A 271 -39.67 -4.15 20.28
C THR A 271 -39.72 -3.79 21.77
N VAL A 272 -38.66 -3.11 22.24
CA VAL A 272 -38.76 -2.14 23.33
C VAL A 272 -38.02 -0.87 22.93
N THR A 273 -38.78 0.22 23.02
CA THR A 273 -38.43 1.62 22.83
C THR A 273 -37.28 2.05 23.75
N SER A 274 -36.17 2.53 23.19
CA SER A 274 -35.18 3.32 23.91
C SER A 274 -34.70 4.48 23.03
N SER A 275 -35.57 5.48 22.97
CA SER A 275 -35.24 6.85 22.66
C SER A 275 -34.29 7.39 23.73
N GLN A 276 -32.98 7.41 23.46
CA GLN A 276 -32.00 8.38 23.98
C GLN A 276 -30.61 7.97 23.50
N ILE A 277 -30.10 8.67 22.48
CA ILE A 277 -28.73 9.17 22.30
C ILE A 277 -28.72 9.86 20.93
N ILE A 278 -28.98 11.17 20.94
CA ILE A 278 -28.48 12.09 19.92
C ILE A 278 -28.10 13.34 20.70
N HIS A 279 -26.82 13.74 20.62
CA HIS A 279 -26.43 15.11 20.26
C HIS A 279 -24.90 15.19 20.14
N GLY A 280 -24.43 15.34 18.90
CA GLY A 280 -23.04 15.68 18.59
C GLY A 280 -22.52 15.04 17.30
N SER A 281 -22.78 15.68 16.15
CA SER A 281 -22.22 15.41 14.80
C SER A 281 -22.40 14.00 14.17
N ASN A 282 -23.16 13.99 13.06
CA ASN A 282 -23.15 13.08 11.90
C ASN A 282 -23.95 11.76 11.97
N SER A 283 -25.28 11.86 12.08
CA SER A 283 -26.23 10.76 11.84
C SER A 283 -26.18 10.22 10.39
N SER A 284 -25.83 11.06 9.40
CA SER A 284 -25.70 10.68 7.99
C SER A 284 -24.51 9.77 7.70
N ASP A 285 -23.36 10.02 8.33
CA ASP A 285 -22.12 9.26 8.09
C ASP A 285 -22.21 7.87 8.72
N GLN A 286 -22.83 7.78 9.90
CA GLN A 286 -23.15 6.49 10.51
C GLN A 286 -24.15 5.71 9.67
N ALA A 287 -25.20 6.36 9.15
CA ALA A 287 -26.15 5.71 8.25
C ALA A 287 -25.47 5.19 6.98
N LEU A 288 -24.55 5.97 6.39
CA LEU A 288 -23.79 5.55 5.22
C LEU A 288 -22.91 4.33 5.51
N LEU A 289 -22.23 4.31 6.65
CA LEU A 289 -21.40 3.19 7.08
C LEU A 289 -22.22 1.93 7.31
N VAL A 290 -23.43 2.05 7.89
CA VAL A 290 -24.36 0.93 8.09
C VAL A 290 -24.91 0.41 6.75
N ALA A 291 -25.32 1.29 5.83
CA ALA A 291 -25.77 0.90 4.49
C ALA A 291 -24.64 0.22 3.71
N ALA A 292 -23.45 0.82 3.68
CA ALA A 292 -22.26 0.22 3.06
C ALA A 292 -21.91 -1.12 3.70
N GLY A 293 -22.00 -1.23 5.03
CA GLY A 293 -21.81 -2.47 5.78
C GLY A 293 -22.82 -3.56 5.45
N ALA A 294 -24.08 -3.21 5.16
CA ALA A 294 -25.09 -4.16 4.70
C ALA A 294 -24.77 -4.70 3.29
N VAL A 295 -24.38 -3.81 2.36
CA VAL A 295 -23.91 -4.20 1.01
C VAL A 295 -22.63 -5.04 1.12
N GLY A 296 -21.70 -4.65 1.98
CA GLY A 296 -20.46 -5.36 2.27
C GLY A 296 -20.70 -6.78 2.79
N ARG A 297 -21.61 -6.94 3.77
CA ARG A 297 -22.03 -8.26 4.28
C ARG A 297 -22.62 -9.15 3.19
N ALA A 298 -23.45 -8.60 2.32
CA ALA A 298 -24.00 -9.36 1.18
C ALA A 298 -22.91 -9.83 0.20
N LEU A 299 -21.82 -9.07 0.05
CA LEU A 299 -20.68 -9.39 -0.81
C LEU A 299 -19.56 -10.18 -0.10
N GLY A 300 -19.63 -10.34 1.23
CA GLY A 300 -18.55 -10.92 2.05
C GLY A 300 -17.33 -10.01 2.18
N ILE A 301 -17.54 -8.69 2.20
CA ILE A 301 -16.51 -7.64 2.30
C ILE A 301 -16.58 -7.00 3.69
N ALA A 302 -15.43 -6.84 4.34
CA ALA A 302 -15.31 -6.07 5.58
C ALA A 302 -15.26 -4.57 5.27
N ILE A 303 -16.27 -3.83 5.72
CA ILE A 303 -16.35 -2.37 5.57
C ILE A 303 -15.74 -1.71 6.82
N ARG A 304 -14.96 -0.64 6.61
CA ARG A 304 -14.25 0.10 7.63
C ARG A 304 -14.60 1.59 7.61
N PRO A 305 -14.54 2.27 8.76
CA PRO A 305 -14.75 3.71 8.82
C PRO A 305 -13.63 4.49 8.13
N PRO A 306 -13.90 5.74 7.68
CA PRO A 306 -12.90 6.63 7.11
C PRO A 306 -11.65 6.80 7.99
N SER A 307 -10.46 6.88 7.36
CA SER A 307 -9.19 7.12 8.05
C SER A 307 -9.08 8.57 8.56
N ARG A 308 -8.28 8.79 9.62
CA ARG A 308 -8.15 10.12 10.27
C ARG A 308 -7.34 11.12 9.44
N SER A 309 -6.44 10.65 8.57
CA SER A 309 -5.73 11.50 7.60
C SER A 309 -6.61 11.99 6.45
N GLU A 310 -7.85 11.49 6.31
CA GLU A 310 -8.72 11.92 5.23
C GLU A 310 -9.28 13.33 5.47
N ASP A 311 -9.08 14.21 4.49
CA ASP A 311 -9.79 15.48 4.43
C ASP A 311 -11.18 15.25 3.83
N LEU A 312 -12.17 14.97 4.68
CA LEU A 312 -13.56 14.71 4.29
C LEU A 312 -14.17 15.84 3.46
N LYS A 313 -13.67 17.08 3.59
CA LYS A 313 -14.14 18.24 2.81
C LYS A 313 -13.73 18.18 1.34
N ARG A 314 -12.77 17.31 0.99
CA ARG A 314 -12.19 17.16 -0.36
C ARG A 314 -12.62 15.87 -1.07
N LEU A 315 -13.63 15.17 -0.57
CA LEU A 315 -14.14 13.94 -1.19
C LEU A 315 -15.39 14.24 -2.02
N LYS A 316 -15.52 13.58 -3.18
CA LYS A 316 -16.73 13.72 -4.04
C LYS A 316 -17.96 13.20 -3.33
N HIS A 317 -17.79 12.04 -2.69
CA HIS A 317 -18.79 11.36 -1.92
C HIS A 317 -18.12 10.74 -0.69
N PRO A 318 -18.72 10.79 0.51
CA PRO A 318 -18.12 10.20 1.71
C PRO A 318 -17.88 8.67 1.60
N ILE A 319 -18.57 8.01 0.66
CA ILE A 319 -18.35 6.60 0.32
C ILE A 319 -16.93 6.33 -0.21
N ASP A 320 -16.28 7.30 -0.86
CA ASP A 320 -14.91 7.13 -1.36
C ASP A 320 -13.92 6.95 -0.19
N ALA A 321 -14.18 7.61 0.94
CA ALA A 321 -13.42 7.45 2.17
C ALA A 321 -13.54 6.03 2.73
N ILE A 322 -14.79 5.55 2.79
CA ILE A 322 -15.13 4.22 3.27
C ILE A 322 -14.51 3.17 2.34
N ALA A 323 -14.62 3.35 1.01
CA ALA A 323 -14.06 2.43 0.03
C ALA A 323 -12.53 2.34 0.15
N ARG A 324 -11.83 3.47 0.33
CA ARG A 324 -10.37 3.49 0.54
C ARG A 324 -9.96 2.85 1.86
N ALA A 325 -10.60 3.21 2.97
CA ALA A 325 -10.32 2.62 4.28
C ALA A 325 -10.61 1.11 4.30
N SER A 326 -11.65 0.68 3.60
CA SER A 326 -12.03 -0.73 3.39
C SER A 326 -11.19 -1.41 2.30
N ARG A 327 -10.35 -0.66 1.56
CA ARG A 327 -9.50 -1.13 0.46
C ARG A 327 -10.26 -1.86 -0.63
N ILE A 328 -11.43 -1.33 -0.99
CA ILE A 328 -12.28 -1.85 -2.04
C ILE A 328 -12.39 -0.86 -3.18
N ARG A 329 -12.53 -1.39 -4.39
CA ARG A 329 -12.86 -0.59 -5.57
C ARG A 329 -14.36 -0.50 -5.69
N MET A 330 -14.82 0.58 -6.32
CA MET A 330 -16.23 0.82 -6.54
C MET A 330 -16.46 1.37 -7.93
N ARG A 331 -17.65 1.14 -8.47
CA ARG A 331 -18.13 1.76 -9.71
C ARG A 331 -19.45 2.46 -9.46
N ARG A 332 -19.69 3.51 -10.23
CA ARG A 332 -20.98 4.20 -10.29
C ARG A 332 -21.86 3.52 -11.35
N LEU A 333 -23.12 3.31 -11.02
CA LEU A 333 -24.16 2.81 -11.91
C LEU A 333 -25.27 3.85 -12.06
N HIS A 334 -25.88 3.85 -13.24
CA HIS A 334 -27.11 4.61 -13.49
C HIS A 334 -28.29 3.63 -13.52
N LEU A 335 -29.25 3.86 -12.63
CA LEU A 335 -30.48 3.08 -12.50
C LEU A 335 -31.48 3.59 -13.53
N ILE A 336 -31.67 2.83 -14.63
CA ILE A 336 -32.55 3.21 -15.75
C ILE A 336 -33.68 2.19 -15.87
N GLY A 337 -34.91 2.68 -16.05
CA GLY A 337 -36.09 1.85 -16.29
C GLY A 337 -36.31 0.83 -15.17
N ASN A 338 -36.64 -0.41 -15.55
CA ASN A 338 -36.99 -1.49 -14.63
C ASN A 338 -35.75 -2.26 -14.09
N TRP A 339 -34.72 -1.54 -13.65
CA TRP A 339 -33.44 -2.14 -13.23
C TRP A 339 -33.61 -3.23 -12.15
N TRP A 340 -34.60 -3.10 -11.26
CA TRP A 340 -34.88 -4.03 -10.16
C TRP A 340 -35.38 -5.41 -10.62
N LYS A 341 -35.76 -5.55 -11.89
CA LYS A 341 -36.16 -6.85 -12.50
C LYS A 341 -34.95 -7.65 -13.00
N SER A 342 -33.77 -7.03 -13.07
CA SER A 342 -32.53 -7.63 -13.55
C SER A 342 -31.56 -7.84 -12.38
N ASP A 343 -30.71 -8.87 -12.44
CA ASP A 343 -29.67 -9.05 -11.42
C ASP A 343 -28.53 -8.05 -11.67
N CYS A 344 -28.41 -7.05 -10.80
CA CYS A 344 -27.32 -6.06 -10.79
C CYS A 344 -26.39 -6.25 -9.59
N GLY A 345 -26.57 -7.31 -8.79
CA GLY A 345 -25.88 -7.53 -7.51
C GLY A 345 -26.29 -6.53 -6.40
N PRO A 346 -25.71 -6.64 -5.19
CA PRO A 346 -25.89 -5.68 -4.10
C PRO A 346 -25.35 -4.29 -4.47
N MET A 347 -26.11 -3.25 -4.16
CA MET A 347 -25.75 -1.85 -4.49
C MET A 347 -26.01 -0.92 -3.31
N LEU A 348 -25.27 0.18 -3.27
CA LEU A 348 -25.56 1.30 -2.40
C LEU A 348 -26.29 2.38 -3.22
N GLY A 349 -27.47 2.78 -2.79
CA GLY A 349 -28.26 3.86 -3.37
C GLY A 349 -28.42 5.04 -2.41
N TYR A 350 -29.11 6.07 -2.90
CA TYR A 350 -29.53 7.22 -2.12
C TYR A 350 -31.01 7.49 -2.37
N THR A 351 -31.74 8.01 -1.38
CA THR A 351 -33.12 8.47 -1.58
C THR A 351 -33.16 9.82 -2.27
N LEU A 352 -34.24 10.12 -3.00
CA LEU A 352 -34.37 11.34 -3.80
C LEU A 352 -34.80 12.56 -2.97
N GLU A 353 -35.53 12.35 -1.88
CA GLU A 353 -36.03 13.43 -1.00
C GLU A 353 -34.90 14.02 -0.13
N ASP A 354 -34.13 13.16 0.54
CA ASP A 354 -33.19 13.56 1.60
C ASP A 354 -31.73 13.21 1.29
N GLU A 355 -31.45 12.62 0.12
CA GLU A 355 -30.13 12.03 -0.22
C GLU A 355 -29.62 11.07 0.86
N SER A 356 -30.54 10.36 1.54
CA SER A 356 -30.18 9.44 2.62
C SER A 356 -29.62 8.12 2.04
N PRO A 357 -28.52 7.58 2.59
CA PRO A 357 -27.89 6.38 2.07
C PRO A 357 -28.74 5.13 2.37
N VAL A 358 -28.94 4.29 1.36
CA VAL A 358 -29.72 3.04 1.46
C VAL A 358 -28.98 1.87 0.82
N ALA A 359 -29.18 0.67 1.34
CA ALA A 359 -28.63 -0.55 0.74
C ALA A 359 -29.71 -1.23 -0.11
N LEU A 360 -29.39 -1.48 -1.39
CA LEU A 360 -30.23 -2.21 -2.34
C LEU A 360 -29.72 -3.65 -2.40
N LEU A 361 -30.43 -4.57 -1.77
CA LEU A 361 -30.02 -5.96 -1.61
C LEU A 361 -30.89 -6.88 -2.48
N PRO A 362 -30.30 -7.77 -3.29
CA PRO A 362 -31.07 -8.74 -4.06
C PRO A 362 -31.71 -9.77 -3.12
N VAL A 363 -33.04 -9.95 -3.23
CA VAL A 363 -33.78 -10.93 -2.42
C VAL A 363 -34.01 -12.22 -3.22
N LYS A 364 -33.78 -13.36 -2.56
CA LYS A 364 -34.05 -14.68 -3.12
C LYS A 364 -35.56 -15.00 -3.04
N SER A 365 -36.37 -14.52 -3.97
CA SER A 365 -37.80 -14.92 -4.03
C SER A 365 -38.06 -15.98 -5.10
N GLY A 366 -38.63 -17.11 -4.68
CA GLY A 366 -38.80 -18.34 -5.47
C GLY A 366 -39.99 -18.38 -6.44
N ALA A 367 -40.68 -17.26 -6.70
CA ALA A 367 -41.83 -17.25 -7.63
C ALA A 367 -42.09 -15.93 -8.38
N ARG A 368 -41.46 -14.81 -8.02
CA ARG A 368 -41.77 -13.46 -8.58
C ARG A 368 -40.66 -12.82 -9.43
N GLY A 369 -39.65 -13.59 -9.84
CA GLY A 369 -38.48 -13.05 -10.55
C GLY A 369 -37.48 -12.37 -9.61
N ASN A 370 -36.41 -11.79 -10.17
CA ASN A 370 -35.43 -11.04 -9.38
C ASN A 370 -36.11 -9.80 -8.79
N SER A 371 -36.00 -9.64 -7.46
CA SER A 371 -36.57 -8.53 -6.71
C SER A 371 -35.52 -7.98 -5.76
N TYR A 372 -35.48 -6.67 -5.58
CA TYR A 372 -34.60 -6.00 -4.64
C TYR A 372 -35.34 -5.63 -3.36
N GLU A 373 -34.60 -5.53 -2.26
CA GLU A 373 -35.03 -4.96 -0.99
C GLU A 373 -34.19 -3.72 -0.70
N ILE A 374 -34.86 -2.63 -0.33
CA ILE A 374 -34.25 -1.41 0.17
C ILE A 374 -34.14 -1.55 1.68
N PHE A 375 -32.92 -1.57 2.20
CA PHE A 375 -32.66 -1.45 3.62
C PHE A 375 -32.27 0.00 3.93
N HIS A 376 -33.12 0.66 4.72
CA HIS A 376 -32.93 2.04 5.14
C HIS A 376 -32.32 2.06 6.56
N PRO A 377 -31.07 2.51 6.75
CA PRO A 377 -30.38 2.44 8.05
C PRO A 377 -31.05 3.27 9.15
N LEU A 378 -31.43 4.51 8.83
CA LEU A 378 -32.04 5.43 9.80
C LEU A 378 -33.43 4.99 10.27
N LYS A 379 -34.22 4.41 9.37
CA LYS A 379 -35.58 3.93 9.66
C LYS A 379 -35.60 2.45 10.11
N GLN A 380 -34.48 1.74 9.93
CA GLN A 380 -34.35 0.28 10.06
C GLN A 380 -35.43 -0.54 9.33
N THR A 381 -36.02 0.05 8.29
CA THR A 381 -37.08 -0.58 7.49
C THR A 381 -36.47 -1.35 6.32
N ARG A 382 -37.14 -2.44 5.96
CA ARG A 382 -36.87 -3.23 4.76
C ARG A 382 -38.10 -3.22 3.87
N THR A 383 -37.97 -2.67 2.67
CA THR A 383 -39.09 -2.56 1.71
C THR A 383 -38.71 -3.19 0.37
N PHE A 384 -39.63 -3.95 -0.23
CA PHE A 384 -39.41 -4.47 -1.58
C PHE A 384 -39.41 -3.35 -2.61
N VAL A 385 -38.54 -3.46 -3.61
CA VAL A 385 -38.48 -2.52 -4.72
C VAL A 385 -39.58 -2.85 -5.73
N ASP A 386 -40.57 -1.97 -5.81
CA ASP A 386 -41.56 -1.87 -6.88
C ASP A 386 -41.36 -0.56 -7.66
N GLU A 387 -42.21 -0.29 -8.66
CA GLU A 387 -42.11 0.91 -9.49
C GLU A 387 -42.24 2.22 -8.69
N GLN A 388 -43.07 2.22 -7.64
CA GLN A 388 -43.26 3.37 -6.75
C GLN A 388 -42.03 3.59 -5.86
N SER A 389 -41.54 2.53 -5.23
CA SER A 389 -40.35 2.58 -4.37
C SER A 389 -39.09 2.90 -5.18
N ALA A 390 -38.97 2.40 -6.40
CA ALA A 390 -37.85 2.72 -7.29
C ALA A 390 -37.83 4.20 -7.71
N ALA A 391 -38.99 4.86 -7.82
CA ALA A 391 -39.08 6.28 -8.13
C ALA A 391 -38.59 7.18 -6.97
N THR A 392 -38.58 6.66 -5.73
CA THR A 392 -38.07 7.37 -4.55
C THR A 392 -36.54 7.34 -4.44
N LEU A 393 -35.84 6.62 -5.32
CA LEU A 393 -34.39 6.48 -5.33
C LEU A 393 -33.74 7.42 -6.33
N CYS A 394 -32.56 7.92 -5.99
CA CYS A 394 -31.70 8.60 -6.94
C CYS A 394 -31.32 7.65 -8.08
N THR A 395 -31.22 8.20 -9.29
CA THR A 395 -30.80 7.44 -10.49
C THR A 395 -29.35 6.98 -10.42
N THR A 396 -28.59 7.35 -9.39
CA THR A 396 -27.20 6.96 -9.20
C THR A 396 -27.08 5.97 -8.05
N ALA A 397 -26.45 4.83 -8.31
CA ALA A 397 -26.07 3.84 -7.31
C ALA A 397 -24.58 3.50 -7.43
N TYR A 398 -24.05 2.84 -6.41
CA TYR A 398 -22.65 2.41 -6.34
C TYR A 398 -22.57 0.91 -6.08
N VAL A 399 -21.65 0.25 -6.77
CA VAL A 399 -21.36 -1.19 -6.60
C VAL A 399 -19.94 -1.35 -6.13
N PHE A 400 -19.75 -2.17 -5.10
CA PHE A 400 -18.44 -2.57 -4.62
C PHE A 400 -17.93 -3.77 -5.40
N TYR A 401 -16.69 -3.69 -5.85
CA TYR A 401 -15.98 -4.85 -6.36
C TYR A 401 -15.42 -5.64 -5.19
N ARG A 402 -15.67 -6.95 -5.21
CA ARG A 402 -15.13 -7.85 -4.22
C ARG A 402 -13.62 -8.04 -4.45
N PRO A 403 -12.75 -7.67 -3.51
CA PRO A 403 -11.32 -7.90 -3.65
C PRO A 403 -10.99 -9.38 -3.46
N LEU A 404 -9.85 -9.82 -4.01
CA LEU A 404 -9.26 -11.09 -3.64
C LEU A 404 -8.87 -11.06 -2.14
N PRO A 405 -9.08 -12.15 -1.37
CA PRO A 405 -8.69 -12.19 0.02
C PRO A 405 -7.18 -11.94 0.22
N ASP A 406 -6.82 -11.16 1.24
CA ASP A 406 -5.44 -10.87 1.64
C ASP A 406 -4.80 -12.07 2.39
N LYS A 407 -4.84 -13.26 1.77
CA LYS A 407 -4.21 -14.50 2.26
C LYS A 407 -3.40 -15.13 1.13
N ASN A 408 -2.56 -16.11 1.46
CA ASN A 408 -1.90 -16.94 0.45
C ASN A 408 -2.95 -17.76 -0.32
N LEU A 409 -3.33 -17.26 -1.49
CA LEU A 409 -4.34 -17.89 -2.34
C LEU A 409 -3.78 -19.19 -2.94
N LYS A 410 -4.65 -20.20 -3.00
CA LYS A 410 -4.45 -21.46 -3.72
C LYS A 410 -5.30 -21.45 -4.99
N THR A 411 -5.04 -22.39 -5.91
CA THR A 411 -5.78 -22.53 -7.18
C THR A 411 -7.30 -22.64 -6.97
N TRP A 412 -7.72 -23.40 -5.96
CA TRP A 412 -9.15 -23.59 -5.64
C TRP A 412 -9.81 -22.35 -5.03
N ASP A 413 -9.06 -21.45 -4.39
CA ASP A 413 -9.63 -20.21 -3.87
C ASP A 413 -10.15 -19.32 -5.01
N ILE A 414 -9.50 -19.34 -6.19
CA ILE A 414 -9.94 -18.59 -7.38
C ILE A 414 -11.26 -19.14 -7.90
N LEU A 415 -11.38 -20.48 -7.99
CA LEU A 415 -12.62 -21.10 -8.44
C LEU A 415 -13.77 -20.82 -7.46
N LEU A 416 -13.53 -20.99 -6.15
CA LEU A 416 -14.53 -20.69 -5.12
C LEU A 416 -14.95 -19.22 -5.15
N PHE A 417 -13.99 -18.31 -5.35
CA PHE A 417 -14.26 -16.89 -5.52
C PHE A 417 -15.16 -16.62 -6.74
N ALA A 418 -14.84 -17.22 -7.88
CA ALA A 418 -15.55 -17.03 -9.14
C ALA A 418 -16.97 -17.62 -9.15
N LEU A 419 -17.21 -18.70 -8.41
CA LEU A 419 -18.52 -19.38 -8.31
C LEU A 419 -19.44 -18.79 -7.25
N GLN A 420 -18.91 -17.93 -6.35
CA GLN A 420 -19.68 -17.40 -5.24
C GLN A 420 -20.80 -16.47 -5.73
N GLY A 421 -22.02 -16.72 -5.25
CA GLY A 421 -23.22 -15.96 -5.62
C GLY A 421 -24.12 -16.65 -6.65
N HIS A 422 -23.59 -17.58 -7.45
CA HIS A 422 -24.29 -18.20 -8.59
C HIS A 422 -24.62 -19.70 -8.38
N TYR A 423 -24.92 -20.09 -7.14
CA TYR A 423 -25.26 -21.48 -6.81
C TYR A 423 -26.48 -22.01 -7.59
N LYS A 424 -27.42 -21.12 -7.97
CA LYS A 424 -28.60 -21.49 -8.77
C LYS A 424 -28.20 -21.98 -10.15
N ASP A 425 -27.28 -21.30 -10.82
CA ASP A 425 -26.80 -21.69 -12.14
C ASP A 425 -26.08 -23.05 -12.06
N LEU A 426 -25.29 -23.29 -11.02
CA LEU A 426 -24.68 -24.61 -10.76
C LEU A 426 -25.73 -25.71 -10.58
N VAL A 427 -26.81 -25.44 -9.83
CA VAL A 427 -27.92 -26.39 -9.64
C VAL A 427 -28.65 -26.63 -10.97
N ILE A 428 -28.90 -25.59 -11.77
CA ILE A 428 -29.52 -25.74 -13.10
C ILE A 428 -28.62 -26.59 -14.01
N ILE A 429 -27.31 -26.34 -14.02
CA ILE A 429 -26.35 -27.12 -14.80
C ILE A 429 -26.38 -28.59 -14.37
N LEU A 430 -26.36 -28.85 -13.05
CA LEU A 430 -26.39 -30.20 -12.48
C LEU A 430 -27.71 -30.94 -12.82
N LEU A 431 -28.86 -30.31 -12.57
CA LEU A 431 -30.17 -30.90 -12.83
C LEU A 431 -30.38 -31.13 -14.33
N SER A 432 -29.96 -30.19 -15.18
CA SER A 432 -30.04 -30.35 -16.63
C SER A 432 -29.11 -31.48 -17.11
N ALA A 433 -27.91 -31.62 -16.55
CA ALA A 433 -27.01 -32.73 -16.87
C ALA A 433 -27.63 -34.10 -16.51
N ILE A 434 -28.27 -34.20 -15.34
CA ILE A 434 -29.00 -35.41 -14.91
C ILE A 434 -30.14 -35.70 -15.90
N ALA A 435 -30.95 -34.70 -16.22
CA ALA A 435 -32.08 -34.87 -17.14
C ALA A 435 -31.63 -35.31 -18.54
N VAL A 436 -30.58 -34.69 -19.09
CA VAL A 436 -30.00 -35.07 -20.38
C VAL A 436 -29.48 -36.51 -20.35
N SER A 437 -28.82 -36.92 -19.26
CA SER A 437 -28.32 -38.28 -19.13
C SER A 437 -29.46 -39.30 -19.06
N LEU A 438 -30.48 -39.07 -18.22
CA LEU A 438 -31.64 -39.96 -18.09
C LEU A 438 -32.43 -40.08 -19.40
N LEU A 439 -32.67 -38.96 -20.10
CA LEU A 439 -33.31 -38.98 -21.41
C LEU A 439 -32.45 -39.71 -22.45
N GLY A 440 -31.13 -39.58 -22.36
CA GLY A 440 -30.19 -40.33 -23.21
C GLY A 440 -30.26 -41.84 -23.02
N MET A 441 -30.57 -42.31 -21.80
CA MET A 441 -30.75 -43.75 -21.50
C MET A 441 -32.01 -44.36 -22.13
N VAL A 442 -32.99 -43.53 -22.53
CA VAL A 442 -34.20 -44.01 -23.22
C VAL A 442 -33.86 -44.57 -24.60
N THR A 443 -32.88 -43.99 -25.30
CA THR A 443 -32.52 -44.38 -26.67
C THR A 443 -32.09 -45.85 -26.78
N PRO A 444 -31.16 -46.37 -25.95
CA PRO A 444 -30.87 -47.80 -25.89
C PRO A 444 -32.10 -48.68 -25.67
N GLN A 445 -32.92 -48.35 -24.66
CA GLN A 445 -34.09 -49.17 -24.29
C GLN A 445 -35.16 -49.19 -25.38
N ALA A 446 -35.45 -48.03 -25.97
CA ALA A 446 -36.36 -47.89 -27.09
C ALA A 446 -35.88 -48.69 -28.32
N THR A 447 -34.57 -48.73 -28.56
CA THR A 447 -33.97 -49.52 -29.64
C THR A 447 -34.16 -51.03 -29.41
N ALA A 448 -34.00 -51.50 -28.17
CA ALA A 448 -34.26 -52.91 -27.83
C ALA A 448 -35.72 -53.29 -28.11
N ILE A 449 -36.67 -52.52 -27.57
CA ILE A 449 -38.12 -52.81 -27.71
C ILE A 449 -38.56 -52.72 -29.18
N LEU A 450 -38.02 -51.76 -29.93
CA LEU A 450 -38.33 -51.60 -31.35
C LEU A 450 -37.97 -52.85 -32.16
N ILE A 451 -36.81 -53.43 -31.89
CA ILE A 451 -36.25 -54.54 -32.69
C ILE A 451 -36.73 -55.90 -32.18
N ASP A 452 -36.89 -56.06 -30.87
CA ASP A 452 -37.26 -57.34 -30.27
C ASP A 452 -38.78 -57.60 -30.32
N ASN A 453 -39.60 -56.54 -30.23
CA ASN A 453 -41.06 -56.67 -30.14
C ASN A 453 -41.78 -56.00 -31.32
N ALA A 454 -41.56 -54.70 -31.56
CA ALA A 454 -42.39 -53.91 -32.48
C ALA A 454 -42.25 -54.32 -33.96
N VAL A 455 -41.02 -54.63 -34.41
CA VAL A 455 -40.76 -55.06 -35.80
C VAL A 455 -41.20 -56.51 -36.05
N PRO A 456 -40.88 -57.51 -35.20
CA PRO A 456 -41.34 -58.89 -35.38
C PRO A 456 -42.86 -59.03 -35.30
N ASP A 457 -43.52 -58.35 -34.35
CA ASP A 457 -44.98 -58.42 -34.17
C ASP A 457 -45.76 -57.58 -35.19
N SER A 458 -45.05 -56.83 -36.06
CA SER A 458 -45.65 -55.88 -37.01
C SER A 458 -46.60 -54.85 -36.36
N ASP A 459 -46.36 -54.51 -35.08
CA ASP A 459 -47.17 -53.58 -34.32
C ASP A 459 -46.86 -52.13 -34.71
N ARG A 460 -47.59 -51.65 -35.72
CA ARG A 460 -47.49 -50.26 -36.21
C ARG A 460 -47.84 -49.23 -35.14
N GLY A 461 -48.66 -49.60 -34.16
CA GLY A 461 -49.04 -48.73 -33.05
C GLY A 461 -47.87 -48.50 -32.11
N LEU A 462 -47.23 -49.59 -31.66
CA LEU A 462 -46.04 -49.53 -30.81
C LEU A 462 -44.87 -48.83 -31.51
N LEU A 463 -44.68 -49.06 -32.81
CA LEU A 463 -43.65 -48.38 -33.62
C LEU A 463 -43.86 -46.86 -33.65
N LEU A 464 -45.10 -46.40 -33.84
CA LEU A 464 -45.42 -44.96 -33.81
C LEU A 464 -45.22 -44.37 -32.40
N GLN A 465 -45.61 -45.10 -31.34
CA GLN A 465 -45.40 -44.67 -29.96
C GLN A 465 -43.92 -44.52 -29.60
N ILE A 466 -43.08 -45.51 -29.97
CA ILE A 466 -41.63 -45.46 -29.75
C ILE A 466 -41.01 -44.32 -30.57
N GLY A 467 -41.41 -44.15 -31.83
CA GLY A 467 -40.93 -43.06 -32.68
C GLY A 467 -41.25 -41.68 -32.11
N LEU A 468 -42.51 -41.44 -31.71
CA LEU A 468 -42.91 -40.21 -31.05
C LEU A 468 -42.20 -40.01 -29.70
N GLY A 469 -42.01 -41.08 -28.93
CA GLY A 469 -41.26 -41.08 -27.68
C GLY A 469 -39.80 -40.65 -27.89
N LEU A 470 -39.11 -41.23 -28.86
CA LEU A 470 -37.73 -40.85 -29.22
C LEU A 470 -37.62 -39.41 -29.72
N CYS A 471 -38.60 -38.94 -30.52
CA CYS A 471 -38.65 -37.53 -30.92
C CYS A 471 -38.83 -36.61 -29.70
N ALA A 472 -39.71 -36.98 -28.76
CA ALA A 472 -39.94 -36.23 -27.55
C ALA A 472 -38.71 -36.20 -26.63
N THR A 473 -37.99 -37.32 -26.47
CA THR A 473 -36.76 -37.37 -25.67
C THR A 473 -35.62 -36.60 -26.32
N ALA A 474 -35.48 -36.66 -27.65
CA ALA A 474 -34.49 -35.87 -28.38
C ALA A 474 -34.76 -34.36 -28.22
N PHE A 475 -36.02 -33.94 -28.43
CA PHE A 475 -36.42 -32.54 -28.28
C PHE A 475 -36.25 -32.04 -26.83
N GLY A 476 -36.71 -32.83 -25.86
CA GLY A 476 -36.52 -32.53 -24.43
C GLY A 476 -35.04 -32.45 -24.06
N GLY A 477 -34.22 -33.40 -24.54
CA GLY A 477 -32.78 -33.42 -24.36
C GLY A 477 -32.10 -32.16 -24.89
N THR A 478 -32.47 -31.71 -26.10
CA THR A 478 -31.96 -30.45 -26.67
C THR A 478 -32.37 -29.22 -25.85
N ILE A 479 -33.60 -29.17 -25.32
CA ILE A 479 -34.03 -28.08 -24.45
C ILE A 479 -33.20 -28.03 -23.16
N PHE A 480 -32.95 -29.17 -22.51
CA PHE A 480 -32.11 -29.22 -21.31
C PHE A 480 -30.65 -28.86 -21.62
N GLN A 481 -30.12 -29.29 -22.77
CA GLN A 481 -28.79 -28.89 -23.22
C GLN A 481 -28.70 -27.37 -23.47
N LEU A 482 -29.74 -26.76 -24.05
CA LEU A 482 -29.82 -25.32 -24.25
C LEU A 482 -29.87 -24.59 -22.90
N ALA A 483 -30.69 -25.06 -21.97
CA ALA A 483 -30.78 -24.51 -20.62
C ALA A 483 -29.43 -24.60 -19.88
N GLN A 484 -28.76 -25.76 -19.98
CA GLN A 484 -27.41 -25.96 -19.45
C GLN A 484 -26.39 -25.00 -20.07
N GLY A 485 -26.42 -24.83 -21.40
CA GLY A 485 -25.53 -23.92 -22.11
C GLY A 485 -25.74 -22.45 -21.73
N LEU A 486 -26.99 -22.01 -21.60
CA LEU A 486 -27.33 -20.66 -21.13
C LEU A 486 -26.89 -20.42 -19.69
N ALA A 487 -27.08 -21.39 -18.79
CA ALA A 487 -26.63 -21.30 -17.41
C ALA A 487 -25.10 -21.23 -17.31
N LEU A 488 -24.39 -22.03 -18.11
CA LEU A 488 -22.92 -22.01 -18.17
C LEU A 488 -22.39 -20.67 -18.68
N MET A 489 -22.97 -20.11 -19.75
CA MET A 489 -22.57 -18.80 -20.26
C MET A 489 -22.79 -17.67 -19.24
N ARG A 490 -23.88 -17.71 -18.48
CA ARG A 490 -24.12 -16.75 -17.38
C ARG A 490 -23.06 -16.86 -16.29
N LEU A 491 -22.78 -18.10 -15.86
CA LEU A 491 -21.76 -18.39 -14.86
C LEU A 491 -20.38 -17.90 -15.32
N GLU A 492 -19.98 -18.21 -16.56
CA GLU A 492 -18.70 -17.79 -17.12
C GLU A 492 -18.57 -16.27 -17.23
N THR A 493 -19.61 -15.57 -17.69
CA THR A 493 -19.58 -14.11 -17.83
C THR A 493 -19.44 -13.40 -16.48
N PHE A 494 -20.16 -13.87 -15.47
CA PHE A 494 -20.05 -13.33 -14.12
C PHE A 494 -18.69 -13.66 -13.48
N ALA A 495 -18.27 -14.92 -13.60
CA ALA A 495 -16.98 -15.38 -13.11
C ALA A 495 -15.84 -14.57 -13.73
N ASP A 496 -15.90 -14.27 -15.02
CA ASP A 496 -14.88 -13.50 -15.73
C ASP A 496 -14.84 -12.04 -15.27
N SER A 497 -15.99 -11.35 -15.29
CA SER A 497 -16.07 -9.93 -14.91
C SER A 497 -15.65 -9.68 -13.45
N SER A 498 -16.05 -10.56 -12.53
CA SER A 498 -15.67 -10.48 -11.11
C SER A 498 -14.19 -10.80 -10.89
N THR A 499 -13.68 -11.84 -11.54
CA THR A 499 -12.27 -12.26 -11.41
C THR A 499 -11.34 -11.21 -12.00
N GLN A 500 -11.64 -10.68 -13.18
CA GLN A 500 -10.85 -9.63 -13.83
C GLN A 500 -10.73 -8.39 -12.94
N ALA A 501 -11.84 -7.90 -12.41
CA ALA A 501 -11.84 -6.75 -11.52
C ALA A 501 -11.00 -7.01 -10.25
N ALA A 502 -11.10 -8.21 -9.67
CA ALA A 502 -10.37 -8.59 -8.47
C ALA A 502 -8.85 -8.78 -8.72
N VAL A 503 -8.48 -9.30 -9.90
CA VAL A 503 -7.07 -9.44 -10.32
C VAL A 503 -6.44 -8.06 -10.56
N TRP A 504 -7.15 -7.15 -11.21
CA TRP A 504 -6.68 -5.77 -11.38
C TRP A 504 -6.54 -5.04 -10.05
N ASP A 505 -7.50 -5.20 -9.14
CA ASP A 505 -7.40 -4.66 -7.79
C ASP A 505 -6.17 -5.22 -7.05
N ARG A 506 -5.92 -6.53 -7.14
CA ARG A 506 -4.73 -7.17 -6.56
C ARG A 506 -3.44 -6.64 -7.17
N LEU A 507 -3.35 -6.58 -8.49
CA LEU A 507 -2.17 -6.11 -9.20
C LEU A 507 -1.80 -4.67 -8.80
N LEU A 508 -2.79 -3.78 -8.73
CA LEU A 508 -2.59 -2.37 -8.34
C LEU A 508 -2.25 -2.18 -6.85
N LYS A 509 -2.41 -3.21 -6.02
CA LYS A 509 -2.02 -3.21 -4.61
C LYS A 509 -0.60 -3.73 -4.38
N LEU A 510 0.05 -4.31 -5.39
CA LEU A 510 1.43 -4.80 -5.26
C LEU A 510 2.43 -3.63 -5.25
N SER A 511 3.59 -3.85 -4.63
CA SER A 511 4.66 -2.84 -4.53
C SER A 511 5.28 -2.51 -5.88
N VAL A 512 5.90 -1.32 -6.00
CA VAL A 512 6.59 -0.92 -7.23
C VAL A 512 7.75 -1.86 -7.58
N SER A 513 8.45 -2.39 -6.58
CA SER A 513 9.54 -3.35 -6.75
C SER A 513 9.09 -4.62 -7.49
N PHE A 514 7.85 -5.08 -7.30
CA PHE A 514 7.27 -6.20 -8.04
C PHE A 514 7.25 -5.94 -9.56
N PHE A 515 6.86 -4.75 -9.99
CA PHE A 515 6.76 -4.40 -11.41
C PHE A 515 8.12 -4.31 -12.10
N ASN A 516 9.20 -3.99 -11.36
CA ASN A 516 10.55 -3.94 -11.92
C ASN A 516 11.11 -5.32 -12.28
N GLN A 517 10.53 -6.40 -11.75
CA GLN A 517 11.00 -7.78 -11.99
C GLN A 517 10.51 -8.36 -13.32
N TYR A 518 9.47 -7.76 -13.92
CA TYR A 518 8.80 -8.30 -15.09
C TYR A 518 8.69 -7.28 -16.21
N SER A 519 8.77 -7.74 -17.46
CA SER A 519 8.41 -6.90 -18.60
C SER A 519 6.88 -6.72 -18.68
N ILE A 520 6.42 -5.66 -19.34
CA ILE A 520 4.98 -5.39 -19.56
C ILE A 520 4.29 -6.60 -20.21
N GLY A 521 4.94 -7.24 -21.18
CA GLY A 521 4.42 -8.43 -21.87
C GLY A 521 4.35 -9.68 -21.01
N ASP A 522 5.37 -9.91 -20.18
CA ASP A 522 5.33 -11.03 -19.24
C ASP A 522 4.24 -10.84 -18.19
N LEU A 523 4.04 -9.60 -17.73
CA LEU A 523 3.01 -9.27 -16.74
C LEU A 523 1.59 -9.45 -17.29
N GLU A 524 1.32 -8.99 -18.53
CA GLU A 524 0.05 -9.24 -19.21
C GLU A 524 -0.25 -10.73 -19.31
N SER A 525 0.73 -11.53 -19.77
CA SER A 525 0.55 -12.97 -19.93
C SER A 525 0.29 -13.69 -18.59
N ARG A 526 0.87 -13.20 -17.48
CA ARG A 526 0.58 -13.71 -16.12
C ARG A 526 -0.85 -13.39 -15.67
N VAL A 527 -1.34 -12.18 -15.94
CA VAL A 527 -2.73 -11.79 -15.66
C VAL A 527 -3.70 -12.64 -16.50
N SER A 528 -3.40 -12.82 -17.78
CA SER A 528 -4.17 -13.66 -18.69
C SER A 528 -4.20 -15.13 -18.27
N SER A 529 -3.11 -15.64 -17.69
CA SER A 529 -3.06 -17.01 -17.12
C SER A 529 -4.10 -17.21 -15.99
N ILE A 530 -4.41 -16.20 -15.18
CA ILE A 530 -5.45 -16.32 -14.13
C ILE A 530 -6.83 -16.51 -14.75
N SER A 531 -7.10 -15.78 -15.82
CA SER A 531 -8.36 -15.85 -16.58
C SER A 531 -8.51 -17.20 -17.28
N GLU A 532 -7.41 -17.73 -17.80
CA GLU A 532 -7.34 -19.06 -18.42
C GLU A 532 -7.58 -20.19 -17.40
N ILE A 533 -6.93 -20.13 -16.23
CA ILE A 533 -7.18 -21.08 -15.11
C ILE A 533 -8.66 -21.08 -14.74
N ARG A 534 -9.25 -19.89 -14.56
CA ARG A 534 -10.66 -19.74 -14.25
C ARG A 534 -11.53 -20.33 -15.36
N SER A 535 -11.26 -20.03 -16.63
CA SER A 535 -12.01 -20.52 -17.79
C SER A 535 -12.03 -22.05 -17.86
N ILE A 536 -10.87 -22.69 -17.70
CA ILE A 536 -10.74 -24.16 -17.67
C ILE A 536 -11.56 -24.75 -16.52
N LEU A 537 -11.41 -24.22 -15.30
CA LEU A 537 -12.03 -24.79 -14.10
C LEU A 537 -13.55 -24.53 -14.01
N SER A 538 -14.02 -23.33 -14.41
CA SER A 538 -15.43 -22.94 -14.30
C SER A 538 -16.28 -23.32 -15.52
N GLY A 539 -15.66 -23.47 -16.70
CA GLY A 539 -16.35 -23.85 -17.94
C GLY A 539 -16.26 -25.35 -18.20
N THR A 540 -15.14 -25.75 -18.84
CA THR A 540 -14.94 -27.11 -19.37
C THR A 540 -15.01 -28.18 -18.28
N VAL A 541 -14.34 -27.98 -17.14
CA VAL A 541 -14.25 -28.99 -16.09
C VAL A 541 -15.61 -29.25 -15.43
N LEU A 542 -16.35 -28.20 -15.06
CA LEU A 542 -17.68 -28.36 -14.44
C LEU A 542 -18.66 -29.05 -15.37
N LYS A 543 -18.73 -28.61 -16.64
CA LYS A 543 -19.58 -29.23 -17.66
C LYS A 543 -19.26 -30.71 -17.83
N THR A 544 -17.97 -31.04 -17.90
CA THR A 544 -17.54 -32.40 -18.22
C THR A 544 -17.58 -33.34 -17.03
N ILE A 545 -17.34 -32.87 -15.80
CA ILE A 545 -17.56 -33.68 -14.60
C ILE A 545 -19.04 -34.05 -14.49
N PHE A 546 -19.96 -33.09 -14.65
CA PHE A 546 -21.38 -33.40 -14.56
C PHE A 546 -21.83 -34.34 -15.68
N SER A 547 -21.54 -34.04 -16.95
CA SER A 547 -21.96 -34.92 -18.05
C SER A 547 -21.23 -36.28 -18.05
N GLY A 548 -19.94 -36.29 -17.69
CA GLY A 548 -19.10 -37.50 -17.68
C GLY A 548 -19.44 -38.46 -16.55
N VAL A 549 -19.68 -37.96 -15.33
CA VAL A 549 -20.10 -38.81 -14.19
C VAL A 549 -21.45 -39.47 -14.47
N PHE A 550 -22.41 -38.75 -15.08
CA PHE A 550 -23.69 -39.38 -15.41
C PHE A 550 -23.61 -40.34 -16.60
N ALA A 551 -22.64 -40.18 -17.51
CA ALA A 551 -22.39 -41.18 -18.54
C ALA A 551 -22.00 -42.55 -17.93
N PHE A 552 -21.39 -42.61 -16.74
CA PHE A 552 -21.13 -43.87 -16.03
C PHE A 552 -22.40 -44.61 -15.60
N LEU A 553 -23.57 -43.97 -15.54
CA LEU A 553 -24.83 -44.68 -15.32
C LEU A 553 -25.10 -45.70 -16.44
N ASN A 554 -24.60 -45.44 -17.67
CA ASN A 554 -24.69 -46.39 -18.78
C ASN A 554 -23.85 -47.65 -18.53
N LEU A 555 -22.81 -47.61 -17.68
CA LEU A 555 -22.08 -48.83 -17.30
C LEU A 555 -23.00 -49.82 -16.58
N GLY A 556 -23.94 -49.34 -15.76
CA GLY A 556 -24.96 -50.17 -15.14
C GLY A 556 -25.87 -50.86 -16.16
N LEU A 557 -26.25 -50.15 -17.23
CA LEU A 557 -27.01 -50.73 -18.35
C LEU A 557 -26.19 -51.78 -19.11
N LEU A 558 -24.89 -51.54 -19.34
CA LEU A 558 -24.02 -52.51 -20.00
C LEU A 558 -23.94 -53.82 -19.20
N ILE A 559 -23.73 -53.72 -17.88
CA ILE A 559 -23.69 -54.89 -16.97
C ILE A 559 -25.04 -55.62 -17.00
N TYR A 560 -26.15 -54.89 -16.96
CA TYR A 560 -27.50 -55.46 -17.00
C TYR A 560 -27.76 -56.24 -18.29
N TYR A 561 -27.35 -55.73 -19.45
CA TYR A 561 -27.53 -56.42 -20.72
C TYR A 561 -26.60 -57.64 -20.87
N ASN A 562 -25.29 -57.47 -20.63
CA ASN A 562 -24.34 -58.57 -20.70
C ASN A 562 -22.99 -58.25 -20.03
N SER A 563 -22.66 -59.01 -18.99
CA SER A 563 -21.40 -58.86 -18.25
C SER A 563 -20.14 -59.18 -19.07
N SER A 564 -20.19 -60.11 -20.02
CA SER A 564 -19.03 -60.50 -20.84
C SER A 564 -18.67 -59.43 -21.88
N LEU A 565 -19.66 -58.86 -22.57
CA LEU A 565 -19.45 -57.72 -23.49
C LEU A 565 -18.99 -56.47 -22.73
N THR A 566 -19.48 -56.29 -21.50
CA THR A 566 -19.06 -55.18 -20.63
C THR A 566 -17.56 -55.21 -20.32
N ALA A 567 -16.95 -56.39 -20.18
CA ALA A 567 -15.51 -56.49 -19.96
C ALA A 567 -14.71 -55.86 -21.12
N ILE A 568 -15.15 -56.06 -22.37
CA ILE A 568 -14.53 -55.45 -23.56
C ILE A 568 -14.67 -53.92 -23.50
N ALA A 569 -15.84 -53.41 -23.09
CA ALA A 569 -16.08 -51.97 -22.93
C ALA A 569 -15.19 -51.34 -21.85
N ILE A 570 -15.01 -52.01 -20.70
CA ILE A 570 -14.12 -51.56 -19.62
C ILE A 570 -12.68 -51.53 -20.09
N ILE A 571 -12.21 -52.57 -20.79
CA ILE A 571 -10.85 -52.61 -21.36
C ILE A 571 -10.64 -51.44 -22.32
N ALA A 572 -11.59 -51.19 -23.22
CA ALA A 572 -11.52 -50.05 -24.14
C ALA A 572 -11.46 -48.70 -23.41
N ALA A 573 -12.25 -48.52 -22.35
CA ALA A 573 -12.22 -47.32 -21.52
C ALA A 573 -10.86 -47.15 -20.81
N VAL A 574 -10.30 -48.22 -20.23
CA VAL A 574 -8.98 -48.19 -19.58
C VAL A 574 -7.87 -47.84 -20.58
N VAL A 575 -7.91 -48.41 -21.78
CA VAL A 575 -6.97 -48.07 -22.88
C VAL A 575 -7.09 -46.59 -23.25
N ASN A 576 -8.31 -46.07 -23.39
CA ASN A 576 -8.55 -44.65 -23.69
C ASN A 576 -7.98 -43.73 -22.60
N ILE A 577 -8.23 -44.05 -21.33
CA ILE A 577 -7.75 -43.28 -20.18
C ILE A 577 -6.22 -43.29 -20.14
N THR A 578 -5.59 -44.45 -20.31
CA THR A 578 -4.13 -44.61 -20.28
C THR A 578 -3.46 -43.81 -21.40
N LEU A 579 -4.01 -43.88 -22.62
CA LEU A 579 -3.49 -43.15 -23.78
C LEU A 579 -3.57 -41.63 -23.57
N THR A 580 -4.71 -41.17 -23.07
CA THR A 580 -4.94 -39.75 -22.79
C THR A 580 -4.02 -39.25 -21.67
N PHE A 581 -3.84 -40.03 -20.61
CA PHE A 581 -2.92 -39.70 -19.52
C PHE A 581 -1.47 -39.55 -20.00
N PHE A 582 -0.98 -40.51 -20.80
CA PHE A 582 0.37 -40.46 -21.35
C PHE A 582 0.56 -39.26 -22.30
N SER A 583 -0.41 -39.00 -23.17
CA SER A 583 -0.43 -37.81 -24.03
C SER A 583 -0.38 -36.51 -23.21
N GLY A 584 -1.19 -36.42 -22.15
CA GLY A 584 -1.21 -35.29 -21.23
C GLY A 584 0.15 -35.03 -20.58
N MET A 585 0.82 -36.07 -20.09
CA MET A 585 2.16 -35.95 -19.51
C MET A 585 3.19 -35.37 -20.51
N LEU A 586 3.17 -35.83 -21.75
CA LEU A 586 4.06 -35.32 -22.80
C LEU A 586 3.77 -33.86 -23.15
N THR A 587 2.49 -33.50 -23.24
CA THR A 587 2.05 -32.13 -23.52
C THR A 587 2.47 -31.16 -22.42
N LEU A 588 2.33 -31.54 -21.14
CA LEU A 588 2.70 -30.69 -20.00
C LEU A 588 4.17 -30.25 -20.00
N GLY A 589 5.07 -31.13 -20.43
CA GLY A 589 6.50 -30.80 -20.56
C GLY A 589 6.77 -29.66 -21.56
N LYS A 590 5.89 -29.47 -22.55
CA LYS A 590 6.04 -28.47 -23.63
C LYS A 590 5.23 -27.18 -23.39
N VAL A 591 4.15 -27.25 -22.61
CA VAL A 591 3.31 -26.08 -22.31
C VAL A 591 4.09 -24.99 -21.57
N ARG A 592 4.98 -25.36 -20.64
CA ARG A 592 5.78 -24.37 -19.89
C ARG A 592 6.70 -23.51 -20.79
N PRO A 593 7.61 -24.08 -21.61
CA PRO A 593 8.45 -23.28 -22.49
C PRO A 593 7.64 -22.51 -23.53
N LEU A 594 6.48 -23.04 -23.97
CA LEU A 594 5.57 -22.33 -24.87
C LEU A 594 5.07 -21.02 -24.24
N LEU A 595 4.60 -21.07 -22.99
CA LEU A 595 4.14 -19.90 -22.24
C LEU A 595 5.27 -18.85 -22.07
N GLU A 596 6.47 -19.29 -21.69
CA GLU A 596 7.64 -18.40 -21.52
C GLU A 596 7.99 -17.68 -22.84
N GLN A 597 8.02 -18.42 -23.95
CA GLN A 597 8.30 -17.87 -25.29
C GLN A 597 7.23 -16.88 -25.77
N GLN A 598 5.95 -17.17 -25.51
CA GLN A 598 4.85 -16.27 -25.87
C GLN A 598 4.99 -14.89 -25.19
N GLY A 599 5.38 -14.86 -23.91
CA GLY A 599 5.61 -13.61 -23.18
C GLY A 599 6.81 -12.82 -23.73
N GLN A 600 7.90 -13.51 -24.08
CA GLN A 600 9.08 -12.90 -24.67
C GLN A 600 8.77 -12.26 -26.03
N ILE A 601 8.03 -12.96 -26.90
CA ILE A 601 7.65 -12.46 -28.22
C ILE A 601 6.80 -11.20 -28.12
N PHE A 602 5.82 -11.18 -27.21
CA PHE A 602 5.03 -9.97 -26.98
C PHE A 602 5.91 -8.80 -26.47
N GLY A 603 6.85 -9.07 -25.56
CA GLY A 603 7.83 -8.07 -25.12
C GLY A 603 8.66 -7.50 -26.28
N VAL A 604 9.15 -8.36 -27.18
CA VAL A 604 9.88 -7.95 -28.38
C VAL A 604 8.97 -7.11 -29.30
N MET A 605 7.72 -7.50 -29.51
CA MET A 605 6.76 -6.75 -30.32
C MET A 605 6.60 -5.31 -29.79
N VAL A 606 6.40 -5.15 -28.48
CA VAL A 606 6.31 -3.82 -27.84
C VAL A 606 7.60 -3.02 -28.01
N GLN A 607 8.78 -3.64 -27.88
CA GLN A 607 10.06 -2.97 -28.08
C GLN A 607 10.26 -2.52 -29.53
N LEU A 608 9.88 -3.35 -30.51
CA LEU A 608 9.98 -3.02 -31.93
C LEU A 608 9.07 -1.86 -32.31
N ILE A 609 7.83 -1.84 -31.82
CA ILE A 609 6.87 -0.75 -32.05
C ILE A 609 7.38 0.56 -31.44
N ASN A 610 7.80 0.53 -30.16
CA ASN A 610 8.35 1.72 -29.49
C ASN A 610 9.68 2.19 -30.09
N GLY A 611 10.45 1.28 -30.71
CA GLY A 611 11.74 1.55 -31.33
C GLY A 611 11.67 1.89 -32.82
N VAL A 612 10.49 1.93 -33.43
CA VAL A 612 10.35 1.97 -34.91
C VAL A 612 11.10 3.15 -35.54
N ALA A 613 11.08 4.33 -34.92
CA ALA A 613 11.80 5.49 -35.42
C ALA A 613 13.32 5.26 -35.44
N LYS A 614 13.87 4.63 -34.40
CA LYS A 614 15.30 4.30 -34.31
C LYS A 614 15.69 3.25 -35.35
N LEU A 615 14.83 2.26 -35.58
CA LEU A 615 15.05 1.22 -36.58
C LEU A 615 15.07 1.80 -37.99
N ARG A 616 14.14 2.71 -38.32
CA ARG A 616 14.09 3.40 -39.62
C ARG A 616 15.32 4.25 -39.88
N VAL A 617 15.77 5.02 -38.89
CA VAL A 617 17.00 5.82 -39.01
C VAL A 617 18.24 4.95 -39.22
N ALA A 618 18.27 3.77 -38.58
CA ALA A 618 19.39 2.83 -38.69
C ALA A 618 19.31 1.86 -39.88
N GLY A 619 18.24 1.90 -40.69
CA GLY A 619 17.98 0.91 -41.75
C GLY A 619 18.01 -0.53 -41.24
N ALA A 620 17.48 -0.76 -40.04
CA ALA A 620 17.61 -2.02 -39.30
C ALA A 620 16.33 -2.87 -39.29
N GLU A 621 15.32 -2.52 -40.08
CA GLU A 621 14.01 -3.19 -40.10
C GLU A 621 14.11 -4.68 -40.47
N GLU A 622 14.92 -5.03 -41.46
CA GLU A 622 15.14 -6.43 -41.85
C GLU A 622 15.77 -7.24 -40.71
N ARG A 623 16.75 -6.65 -40.00
CA ARG A 623 17.40 -7.28 -38.84
C ARG A 623 16.43 -7.45 -37.68
N ALA A 624 15.59 -6.46 -37.42
CA ALA A 624 14.54 -6.52 -36.41
C ALA A 624 13.50 -7.60 -36.74
N PHE A 625 13.07 -7.68 -38.00
CA PHE A 625 12.15 -8.72 -38.48
C PHE A 625 12.78 -10.10 -38.37
N ALA A 626 14.04 -10.28 -38.74
CA ALA A 626 14.75 -11.54 -38.60
C ALA A 626 14.88 -11.98 -37.12
N TYR A 627 15.14 -11.04 -36.22
CA TYR A 627 15.19 -11.30 -34.78
C TYR A 627 13.84 -11.78 -34.23
N TRP A 628 12.75 -11.06 -34.55
CA TRP A 628 11.40 -11.48 -34.19
C TRP A 628 11.03 -12.83 -34.81
N GLY A 629 11.32 -13.02 -36.10
CA GLY A 629 11.03 -14.25 -36.85
C GLY A 629 11.70 -15.49 -36.26
N LYS A 630 12.92 -15.33 -35.72
CA LYS A 630 13.62 -16.42 -35.01
C LYS A 630 12.87 -16.86 -33.74
N GLN A 631 12.40 -15.90 -32.93
CA GLN A 631 11.62 -16.20 -31.72
C GLN A 631 10.26 -16.80 -32.09
N TYR A 632 9.58 -16.20 -33.06
CA TYR A 632 8.31 -16.69 -33.57
C TYR A 632 8.40 -18.12 -34.13
N SER A 633 9.50 -18.46 -34.81
CA SER A 633 9.76 -19.83 -35.28
C SER A 633 9.90 -20.81 -34.11
N GLN A 634 10.55 -20.43 -33.00
CA GLN A 634 10.65 -21.27 -31.81
C GLN A 634 9.29 -21.50 -31.15
N GLN A 635 8.48 -20.46 -31.01
CA GLN A 635 7.10 -20.58 -30.53
C GLN A 635 6.29 -21.51 -31.45
N THR A 636 6.36 -21.32 -32.77
CA THR A 636 5.65 -22.14 -33.74
C THR A 636 6.06 -23.60 -33.66
N LYS A 637 7.36 -23.90 -33.49
CA LYS A 637 7.82 -25.29 -33.27
C LYS A 637 7.23 -25.90 -32.01
N LEU A 638 7.17 -25.15 -30.91
CA LEU A 638 6.56 -25.62 -29.66
C LEU A 638 5.06 -25.87 -29.83
N VAL A 639 4.34 -24.94 -30.46
CA VAL A 639 2.91 -25.07 -30.81
C VAL A 639 2.68 -26.31 -31.66
N LEU A 640 3.36 -26.44 -32.80
CA LEU A 640 3.20 -27.59 -33.71
C LEU A 640 3.55 -28.91 -33.04
N SER A 641 4.58 -28.94 -32.20
CA SER A 641 4.98 -30.17 -31.51
C SER A 641 4.04 -30.55 -30.36
N THR A 642 3.26 -29.60 -29.84
CA THR A 642 2.19 -29.84 -28.86
C THR A 642 0.92 -30.28 -29.59
N GLN A 643 0.57 -29.57 -30.66
CA GLN A 643 -0.54 -29.89 -31.55
C GLN A 643 -0.42 -31.31 -32.13
N ALA A 644 0.78 -31.72 -32.56
CA ALA A 644 1.00 -33.07 -33.09
C ALA A 644 0.67 -34.17 -32.06
N ILE A 645 0.95 -33.94 -30.76
CA ILE A 645 0.58 -34.88 -29.68
C ILE A 645 -0.93 -34.92 -29.51
N GLU A 646 -1.59 -33.76 -29.52
CA GLU A 646 -3.05 -33.64 -29.43
C GLU A 646 -3.76 -34.25 -30.65
N ASP A 647 -3.22 -34.08 -31.86
CA ASP A 647 -3.74 -34.64 -33.10
C ASP A 647 -3.66 -36.17 -33.11
N VAL A 648 -2.53 -36.75 -32.67
CA VAL A 648 -2.38 -38.21 -32.50
C VAL A 648 -3.41 -38.75 -31.52
N LEU A 649 -3.58 -38.09 -30.37
CA LEU A 649 -4.59 -38.47 -29.38
C LEU A 649 -6.01 -38.37 -29.97
N ASN A 650 -6.32 -37.30 -30.71
CA ASN A 650 -7.60 -37.09 -31.37
C ASN A 650 -7.90 -38.17 -32.41
N VAL A 651 -6.90 -38.59 -33.19
CA VAL A 651 -7.03 -39.71 -34.13
C VAL A 651 -7.32 -41.00 -33.38
N CYS A 652 -6.55 -41.32 -32.34
CA CYS A 652 -6.79 -42.52 -31.53
C CYS A 652 -8.16 -42.52 -30.86
N ASN A 653 -8.62 -41.39 -30.32
CA ASN A 653 -9.94 -41.24 -29.71
C ASN A 653 -11.09 -41.43 -30.71
N LYS A 654 -10.87 -41.15 -32.00
CA LYS A 654 -11.87 -41.41 -33.07
C LYS A 654 -11.82 -42.85 -33.59
N VAL A 655 -10.63 -43.46 -33.67
CA VAL A 655 -10.44 -44.82 -34.20
C VAL A 655 -10.82 -45.89 -33.16
N LEU A 656 -10.48 -45.69 -31.89
CA LEU A 656 -10.70 -46.68 -30.83
C LEU A 656 -12.18 -47.10 -30.71
N PRO A 657 -13.18 -46.20 -30.64
CA PRO A 657 -14.58 -46.60 -30.56
C PRO A 657 -15.06 -47.43 -31.77
N ILE A 658 -14.57 -47.10 -32.97
CA ILE A 658 -14.90 -47.84 -34.20
C ILE A 658 -14.32 -49.25 -34.13
N PHE A 659 -13.04 -49.37 -33.76
CA PHE A 659 -12.37 -50.66 -33.60
C PHE A 659 -13.04 -51.52 -32.52
N THR A 660 -13.31 -50.94 -31.35
CA THR A 660 -14.03 -51.65 -30.28
C THR A 660 -15.43 -52.07 -30.72
N SER A 661 -16.14 -51.25 -31.51
CA SER A 661 -17.43 -51.63 -32.08
C SER A 661 -17.27 -52.86 -32.97
N CYS A 662 -16.28 -52.91 -33.87
CA CYS A 662 -16.01 -54.10 -34.70
C CYS A 662 -15.77 -55.36 -33.85
N VAL A 663 -14.99 -55.24 -32.77
CA VAL A 663 -14.74 -56.36 -31.84
C VAL A 663 -16.03 -56.78 -31.12
N LEU A 664 -16.87 -55.84 -30.69
CA LEU A 664 -18.16 -56.11 -30.07
C LEU A 664 -19.11 -56.85 -31.03
N PHE A 665 -19.19 -56.41 -32.29
CA PHE A 665 -19.97 -57.08 -33.33
C PHE A 665 -19.47 -58.50 -33.60
N TRP A 666 -18.15 -58.68 -33.74
CA TRP A 666 -17.54 -60.00 -33.95
C TRP A 666 -17.80 -60.96 -32.78
N PHE A 667 -17.55 -60.51 -31.54
CA PHE A 667 -17.74 -61.33 -30.35
C PHE A 667 -19.22 -61.67 -30.13
N THR A 668 -20.13 -60.73 -30.40
CA THR A 668 -21.58 -61.00 -30.33
C THR A 668 -22.00 -62.01 -31.38
N ALA A 669 -21.50 -61.92 -32.61
CA ALA A 669 -21.79 -62.91 -33.65
C ALA A 669 -21.32 -64.32 -33.24
N THR A 670 -20.16 -64.45 -32.59
CA THR A 670 -19.69 -65.74 -32.06
C THR A 670 -20.55 -66.26 -30.90
N LEU A 671 -20.99 -65.38 -29.99
CA LEU A 671 -21.89 -65.77 -28.90
C LEU A 671 -23.26 -66.23 -29.42
N LEU A 672 -23.78 -65.55 -30.46
CA LEU A 672 -25.02 -65.93 -31.13
C LEU A 672 -24.89 -67.32 -31.79
N GLN A 673 -23.82 -67.57 -32.54
CA GLN A 673 -23.56 -68.87 -33.17
C GLN A 673 -23.39 -70.00 -32.14
N GLN A 674 -22.68 -69.75 -31.04
CA GLN A 674 -22.46 -70.74 -29.99
C GLN A 674 -23.75 -71.04 -29.22
N SER A 675 -24.59 -70.03 -28.96
CA SER A 675 -25.89 -70.20 -28.29
C SER A 675 -26.89 -71.03 -29.10
N GLN A 676 -26.86 -70.92 -30.45
CA GLN A 676 -27.65 -71.79 -31.34
C GLN A 676 -27.25 -73.27 -31.26
N GLN A 677 -26.00 -73.57 -30.89
CA GLN A 677 -25.48 -74.94 -30.77
C GLN A 677 -25.69 -75.55 -29.38
N THR A 678 -25.78 -74.73 -28.31
CA THR A 678 -25.86 -75.17 -26.90
C THR A 678 -27.23 -75.01 -26.25
N GLY A 679 -28.20 -74.38 -26.91
CA GLY A 679 -29.59 -74.25 -26.43
C GLY A 679 -29.76 -73.27 -25.25
N THR A 680 -28.72 -72.55 -24.86
CA THR A 680 -28.79 -71.45 -23.88
C THR A 680 -29.42 -70.20 -24.50
N GLN A 681 -30.18 -69.41 -23.71
CA GLN A 681 -30.80 -68.16 -24.16
C GLN A 681 -29.75 -67.21 -24.78
N ALA A 682 -29.90 -66.97 -26.08
CA ALA A 682 -29.06 -66.05 -26.84
C ALA A 682 -29.37 -64.59 -26.47
N LEU A 683 -28.35 -63.73 -26.58
CA LEU A 683 -28.52 -62.27 -26.57
C LEU A 683 -29.43 -61.88 -27.74
N SER A 684 -30.47 -61.07 -27.50
CA SER A 684 -31.32 -60.60 -28.60
C SER A 684 -30.60 -59.58 -29.48
N ILE A 685 -31.04 -59.46 -30.73
CA ILE A 685 -30.51 -58.47 -31.68
C ILE A 685 -30.81 -57.05 -31.18
N GLY A 686 -32.01 -56.81 -30.64
CA GLY A 686 -32.38 -55.52 -30.04
C GLY A 686 -31.58 -55.19 -28.79
N THR A 687 -31.39 -56.15 -27.87
CA THR A 687 -30.56 -55.93 -26.68
C THR A 687 -29.08 -55.68 -27.01
N PHE A 688 -28.53 -56.29 -28.06
CA PHE A 688 -27.18 -55.95 -28.55
C PHE A 688 -27.10 -54.53 -29.13
N LEU A 689 -28.09 -54.10 -29.93
CA LEU A 689 -28.10 -52.74 -30.48
C LEU A 689 -28.28 -51.69 -29.38
N ALA A 690 -29.08 -52.00 -28.35
CA ALA A 690 -29.16 -51.21 -27.13
C ALA A 690 -27.82 -51.15 -26.39
N PHE A 691 -27.12 -52.28 -26.24
CA PHE A 691 -25.78 -52.34 -25.68
C PHE A 691 -24.80 -51.44 -26.46
N ASN A 692 -24.81 -51.51 -27.80
CA ASN A 692 -23.92 -50.69 -28.64
C ASN A 692 -24.20 -49.18 -28.49
N SER A 693 -25.47 -48.79 -28.37
CA SER A 693 -25.86 -47.38 -28.10
C SER A 693 -25.40 -46.91 -26.71
N ALA A 694 -25.62 -47.72 -25.67
CA ALA A 694 -25.15 -47.44 -24.31
C ALA A 694 -23.62 -47.39 -24.23
N PHE A 695 -22.92 -48.26 -24.98
CA PHE A 695 -21.48 -48.31 -25.10
C PHE A 695 -20.90 -47.02 -25.68
N GLY A 696 -21.47 -46.51 -26.77
CA GLY A 696 -21.06 -45.23 -27.36
C GLY A 696 -21.15 -44.08 -26.36
N THR A 697 -22.24 -44.02 -25.59
CA THR A 697 -22.44 -43.00 -24.55
C THR A 697 -21.41 -43.17 -23.42
N PHE A 698 -21.19 -44.39 -22.94
CA PHE A 698 -20.20 -44.71 -21.91
C PHE A 698 -18.77 -44.32 -22.33
N ILE A 699 -18.33 -44.73 -23.52
CA ILE A 699 -16.99 -44.39 -24.03
C ILE A 699 -16.83 -42.88 -24.21
N SER A 700 -17.83 -42.19 -24.74
CA SER A 700 -17.77 -40.73 -24.88
C SER A 700 -17.62 -40.03 -23.51
N GLY A 701 -18.30 -40.51 -22.48
CA GLY A 701 -18.15 -40.04 -21.11
C GLY A 701 -16.77 -40.31 -20.53
N ALA A 702 -16.25 -41.53 -20.73
CA ALA A 702 -14.91 -41.92 -20.28
C ALA A 702 -13.82 -41.06 -20.96
N THR A 703 -13.90 -40.86 -22.27
CA THR A 703 -12.98 -39.99 -23.01
C THR A 703 -13.05 -38.55 -22.51
N SER A 704 -14.26 -38.01 -22.32
CA SER A 704 -14.44 -36.62 -21.87
C SER A 704 -13.88 -36.40 -20.46
N LEU A 705 -14.09 -37.34 -19.54
CA LEU A 705 -13.52 -37.25 -18.19
C LEU A 705 -11.99 -37.35 -18.21
N SER A 706 -11.46 -38.22 -19.08
CA SER A 706 -10.02 -38.39 -19.27
C SER A 706 -9.34 -37.13 -19.82
N THR A 707 -9.92 -36.49 -20.85
CA THR A 707 -9.41 -35.22 -21.38
C THR A 707 -9.50 -34.11 -20.36
N THR A 708 -10.55 -34.10 -19.51
CA THR A 708 -10.69 -33.15 -18.41
C THR A 708 -9.54 -33.24 -17.41
N VAL A 709 -9.05 -34.45 -17.12
CA VAL A 709 -7.87 -34.61 -16.25
C VAL A 709 -6.66 -33.92 -16.86
N VAL A 710 -6.45 -34.04 -18.18
CA VAL A 710 -5.36 -33.35 -18.89
C VAL A 710 -5.53 -31.83 -18.81
N ASP A 711 -6.74 -31.30 -19.00
CA ASP A 711 -7.02 -29.86 -18.88
C ASP A 711 -6.78 -29.34 -17.46
N VAL A 712 -7.16 -30.12 -16.43
CA VAL A 712 -6.84 -29.80 -15.03
C VAL A 712 -5.33 -29.82 -14.80
N LEU A 713 -4.57 -30.73 -15.41
CA LEU A 713 -3.12 -30.72 -15.31
C LEU A 713 -2.49 -29.49 -15.99
N LYS A 714 -3.07 -28.99 -17.09
CA LYS A 714 -2.63 -27.74 -17.77
C LYS A 714 -2.76 -26.51 -16.86
N VAL A 715 -3.62 -26.55 -15.83
CA VAL A 715 -3.72 -25.48 -14.81
C VAL A 715 -2.43 -25.36 -13.98
N ILE A 716 -1.65 -26.43 -13.79
CA ILE A 716 -0.44 -26.41 -12.95
C ILE A 716 0.62 -25.41 -13.47
N PRO A 717 1.07 -25.45 -14.75
CA PRO A 717 2.01 -24.46 -15.27
C PRO A 717 1.44 -23.04 -15.30
N LEU A 718 0.14 -22.88 -15.62
CA LEU A 718 -0.54 -21.59 -15.56
C LEU A 718 -0.53 -21.01 -14.14
N TRP A 719 -0.79 -21.86 -13.14
CA TRP A 719 -0.76 -21.49 -11.73
C TRP A 719 0.63 -21.01 -11.31
N LYS A 720 1.68 -21.76 -11.64
CA LYS A 720 3.07 -21.35 -11.34
C LYS A 720 3.41 -19.99 -11.94
N ARG A 721 2.83 -19.66 -13.10
CA ARG A 721 3.00 -18.37 -13.76
C ARG A 721 2.21 -17.25 -13.06
N ALA A 722 0.98 -17.52 -12.66
CA ALA A 722 0.11 -16.57 -11.94
C ALA A 722 0.50 -16.35 -10.47
N GLN A 723 1.22 -17.31 -9.88
CA GLN A 723 1.57 -17.35 -8.45
C GLN A 723 2.18 -16.04 -7.92
N PRO A 724 3.13 -15.36 -8.59
CA PRO A 724 3.71 -14.12 -8.08
C PRO A 724 2.70 -12.98 -7.90
N ILE A 725 1.67 -12.89 -8.75
CA ILE A 725 0.61 -11.87 -8.63
C ILE A 725 -0.34 -12.22 -7.47
N LEU A 726 -0.72 -13.49 -7.37
CA LEU A 726 -1.73 -13.95 -6.42
C LEU A 726 -1.19 -14.04 -4.98
N GLN A 727 0.08 -14.42 -4.83
CA GLN A 727 0.75 -14.56 -3.54
C GLN A 727 1.62 -13.35 -3.18
N GLY A 728 1.84 -12.41 -4.11
CA GLY A 728 2.60 -11.19 -3.83
C GLY A 728 1.91 -10.38 -2.73
N GLU A 729 2.66 -9.98 -1.71
CA GLU A 729 2.09 -9.22 -0.59
C GLU A 729 1.68 -7.82 -1.04
N PRO A 730 0.48 -7.33 -0.66
CA PRO A 730 0.09 -5.94 -0.87
C PRO A 730 1.10 -4.98 -0.22
N GLU A 731 1.31 -3.84 -0.86
CA GLU A 731 2.20 -2.76 -0.37
C GLU A 731 1.80 -2.27 1.03
N VAL A 732 0.50 -2.28 1.34
CA VAL A 732 -0.04 -1.91 2.65
C VAL A 732 -0.83 -3.07 3.22
N ASN A 733 -0.48 -3.52 4.42
CA ASN A 733 -1.23 -4.52 5.19
C ASN A 733 -2.06 -3.86 6.30
N ASN A 734 -2.91 -4.62 6.99
CA ASN A 734 -3.81 -4.10 8.02
C ASN A 734 -3.10 -3.66 9.32
N SER A 735 -1.80 -3.94 9.46
CA SER A 735 -1.03 -3.52 10.64
C SER A 735 -0.37 -2.15 10.48
N LYS A 736 -0.34 -1.57 9.28
CA LYS A 736 0.19 -0.21 9.06
C LYS A 736 -0.71 0.85 9.69
N ALA A 737 -0.10 1.81 10.37
CA ALA A 737 -0.79 2.91 11.04
C ALA A 737 -1.06 4.08 10.07
N ASP A 738 -2.17 4.78 10.29
CA ASP A 738 -2.44 6.04 9.61
C ASP A 738 -1.48 7.13 10.15
N PRO A 739 -0.69 7.81 9.29
CA PRO A 739 0.21 8.88 9.72
C PRO A 739 -0.49 10.10 10.31
N GLY A 740 -1.80 10.25 10.12
CA GLY A 740 -2.50 11.50 10.41
C GLY A 740 -2.06 12.62 9.47
N ARG A 741 -2.25 13.87 9.89
CA ARG A 741 -1.85 15.04 9.10
C ARG A 741 -0.39 15.38 9.37
N LEU A 742 0.44 15.32 8.33
CA LEU A 742 1.87 15.57 8.43
C LEU A 742 2.17 17.07 8.63
N SER A 743 3.15 17.37 9.47
CA SER A 743 3.72 18.71 9.67
C SER A 743 4.74 19.05 8.58
N GLY A 744 5.46 18.04 8.09
CA GLY A 744 6.44 18.16 7.02
C GLY A 744 7.88 17.85 7.42
N ARG A 745 8.14 17.35 8.63
CA ARG A 745 9.49 16.97 9.07
C ARG A 745 9.87 15.60 8.50
N ILE A 746 11.06 15.51 7.90
CA ILE A 746 11.59 14.27 7.32
C ILE A 746 12.98 13.99 7.88
N VAL A 747 13.22 12.76 8.31
CA VAL A 747 14.54 12.31 8.75
C VAL A 747 14.86 11.00 8.04
N VAL A 748 15.99 10.97 7.33
CA VAL A 748 16.63 9.73 6.86
C VAL A 748 17.78 9.48 7.83
N ASP A 749 17.77 8.34 8.49
CA ASP A 749 18.71 7.99 9.55
C ASP A 749 19.54 6.77 9.14
N HIS A 750 20.83 7.01 8.85
CA HIS A 750 21.83 6.00 8.54
C HIS A 750 21.39 4.96 7.49
N ALA A 751 20.69 5.41 6.45
CA ALA A 751 20.09 4.54 5.45
C ALA A 751 21.15 3.88 4.55
N ALA A 752 21.09 2.56 4.42
CA ALA A 752 21.87 1.77 3.45
C ALA A 752 20.94 0.98 2.53
N PHE A 753 21.27 0.92 1.24
CA PHE A 753 20.42 0.27 0.24
C PHE A 753 21.19 -0.20 -1.00
N ARG A 754 20.77 -1.34 -1.56
CA ARG A 754 21.14 -1.87 -2.89
C ARG A 754 19.91 -2.53 -3.53
N TYR A 755 19.86 -2.58 -4.85
CA TYR A 755 18.74 -3.22 -5.57
C TYR A 755 18.81 -4.75 -5.56
N HIS A 756 20.01 -5.33 -5.43
CA HIS A 756 20.23 -6.77 -5.39
C HIS A 756 21.37 -7.10 -4.42
N ASP A 757 21.24 -8.20 -3.69
CA ASP A 757 22.20 -8.63 -2.66
C ASP A 757 23.61 -8.89 -3.20
N ASP A 758 23.73 -9.22 -4.49
CA ASP A 758 25.00 -9.50 -5.18
C ASP A 758 25.73 -8.23 -5.66
N ARG A 759 25.14 -7.04 -5.44
CA ARG A 759 25.68 -5.75 -5.90
C ARG A 759 26.16 -4.87 -4.76
N PRO A 760 27.09 -3.93 -5.02
CA PRO A 760 27.54 -2.97 -4.02
C PRO A 760 26.39 -2.05 -3.58
N LEU A 761 26.49 -1.55 -2.34
CA LEU A 761 25.60 -0.54 -1.78
C LEU A 761 25.58 0.71 -2.68
N ILE A 762 24.37 1.13 -3.05
CA ILE A 762 24.12 2.37 -3.81
C ILE A 762 24.01 3.55 -2.85
N LEU A 763 23.41 3.31 -1.68
CA LEU A 763 23.41 4.23 -0.54
C LEU A 763 24.07 3.50 0.62
N ASN A 764 24.96 4.19 1.31
CA ASN A 764 25.74 3.63 2.39
C ASN A 764 25.85 4.68 3.50
N ASP A 765 25.12 4.48 4.58
CA ASP A 765 25.17 5.37 5.75
C ASP A 765 24.75 6.81 5.42
N VAL A 766 23.58 6.97 4.78
CA VAL A 766 23.05 8.28 4.38
C VAL A 766 22.13 8.82 5.46
N SER A 767 22.49 9.98 6.03
CA SER A 767 21.66 10.71 7.00
C SER A 767 21.34 12.12 6.49
N ILE A 768 20.05 12.44 6.43
CA ILE A 768 19.51 13.72 5.91
C ILE A 768 18.32 14.12 6.78
N GLN A 769 18.20 15.42 7.09
CA GLN A 769 17.09 15.96 7.87
C GLN A 769 16.52 17.19 7.19
N ALA A 770 15.20 17.27 7.12
CA ALA A 770 14.45 18.43 6.64
C ALA A 770 13.45 18.86 7.72
N GLU A 771 13.54 20.11 8.16
CA GLU A 771 12.58 20.71 9.07
C GLU A 771 11.32 21.20 8.33
N PRO A 772 10.16 21.34 9.03
CA PRO A 772 8.94 21.83 8.42
C PRO A 772 9.13 23.16 7.68
N GLY A 773 8.81 23.20 6.39
CA GLY A 773 8.92 24.38 5.53
C GLY A 773 10.31 24.62 4.93
N GLU A 774 11.31 23.83 5.30
CA GLU A 774 12.70 23.97 4.84
C GLU A 774 12.87 23.55 3.37
N PHE A 775 13.70 24.27 2.64
CA PHE A 775 14.13 23.94 1.29
C PHE A 775 15.51 23.27 1.27
N ILE A 776 15.49 21.95 1.06
CA ILE A 776 16.65 21.09 0.90
C ILE A 776 16.97 20.87 -0.59
N ALA A 777 18.23 21.08 -0.97
CA ALA A 777 18.76 20.70 -2.27
C ALA A 777 19.71 19.50 -2.18
N LEU A 778 19.51 18.50 -3.03
CA LEU A 778 20.39 17.35 -3.20
C LEU A 778 21.24 17.52 -4.45
N VAL A 779 22.56 17.53 -4.30
CA VAL A 779 23.52 17.77 -5.39
C VAL A 779 24.55 16.65 -5.43
N GLY A 780 25.04 16.30 -6.61
CA GLY A 780 26.07 15.26 -6.76
C GLY A 780 26.21 14.78 -8.19
N THR A 781 27.25 14.01 -8.48
CA THR A 781 27.49 13.44 -9.81
C THR A 781 26.36 12.50 -10.26
N SER A 782 26.26 12.24 -11.56
CA SER A 782 25.35 11.20 -12.05
C SER A 782 25.73 9.84 -11.44
N GLY A 783 24.74 9.05 -11.04
CA GLY A 783 24.95 7.76 -10.36
C GLY A 783 25.28 7.85 -8.86
N SER A 784 25.29 9.05 -8.23
CA SER A 784 25.61 9.19 -6.81
C SER A 784 24.54 8.69 -5.82
N GLY A 785 23.38 8.22 -6.31
CA GLY A 785 22.29 7.68 -5.49
C GLY A 785 21.10 8.61 -5.24
N LYS A 786 21.10 9.84 -5.78
CA LYS A 786 20.03 10.85 -5.56
C LYS A 786 18.61 10.35 -5.87
N SER A 787 18.37 9.82 -7.07
CA SER A 787 17.05 9.29 -7.44
C SER A 787 16.68 8.02 -6.64
N THR A 788 17.67 7.23 -6.21
CA THR A 788 17.45 6.08 -5.32
C THR A 788 16.97 6.54 -3.95
N LEU A 789 17.55 7.59 -3.39
CA LEU A 789 17.10 8.20 -2.13
C LEU A 789 15.65 8.69 -2.24
N PHE A 790 15.26 9.29 -3.37
CA PHE A 790 13.87 9.67 -3.62
C PHE A 790 12.92 8.46 -3.66
N ARG A 791 13.33 7.35 -4.28
CA ARG A 791 12.54 6.10 -4.26
C ARG A 791 12.34 5.57 -2.84
N LEU A 792 13.35 5.70 -1.97
CA LEU A 792 13.23 5.35 -0.55
C LEU A 792 12.29 6.30 0.20
N LEU A 793 12.41 7.61 0.00
CA LEU A 793 11.51 8.61 0.61
C LEU A 793 10.05 8.36 0.22
N LEU A 794 9.79 7.94 -1.02
CA LEU A 794 8.47 7.59 -1.52
C LEU A 794 7.97 6.22 -1.07
N GLY A 795 8.81 5.42 -0.38
CA GLY A 795 8.51 4.05 0.02
C GLY A 795 8.37 3.08 -1.17
N PHE A 796 8.94 3.39 -2.33
CA PHE A 796 8.98 2.44 -3.46
C PHE A 796 9.96 1.30 -3.23
N GLU A 797 11.00 1.58 -2.45
CA GLU A 797 11.98 0.60 -1.96
C GLU A 797 12.10 0.77 -0.43
N THR A 798 12.60 -0.24 0.27
CA THR A 798 12.88 -0.21 1.71
C THR A 798 14.38 -0.31 1.94
N PRO A 799 14.97 0.49 2.86
CA PRO A 799 16.39 0.39 3.17
C PRO A 799 16.71 -0.97 3.82
N GLU A 800 17.94 -1.47 3.60
CA GLU A 800 18.43 -2.71 4.24
C GLU A 800 18.81 -2.48 5.70
N SER A 801 19.33 -1.28 6.01
CA SER A 801 19.62 -0.80 7.35
C SER A 801 19.32 0.68 7.47
N GLY A 802 19.10 1.17 8.69
CA GLY A 802 18.64 2.53 8.95
C GLY A 802 17.12 2.66 8.83
N SER A 803 16.59 3.88 8.97
CA SER A 803 15.14 4.13 8.97
C SER A 803 14.80 5.50 8.39
N ILE A 804 13.56 5.65 7.92
CA ILE A 804 13.06 6.91 7.36
C ILE A 804 11.85 7.32 8.18
N TYR A 805 11.89 8.51 8.75
CA TYR A 805 10.86 9.03 9.63
C TYR A 805 10.14 10.21 8.99
N TYR A 806 8.81 10.19 9.08
CA TYR A 806 7.93 11.32 8.80
C TYR A 806 7.32 11.80 10.13
N ASP A 807 7.65 13.01 10.55
CA ASP A 807 7.27 13.57 11.86
C ASP A 807 7.58 12.63 13.05
N GLY A 808 8.74 11.95 13.00
CA GLY A 808 9.18 10.99 14.03
C GLY A 808 8.54 9.60 13.94
N GLN A 809 7.64 9.36 12.98
CA GLN A 809 7.03 8.05 12.73
C GLN A 809 7.78 7.31 11.63
N ASP A 810 8.22 6.07 11.88
CA ASP A 810 8.91 5.25 10.88
C ASP A 810 7.99 4.92 9.69
N LEU A 811 8.43 5.25 8.49
CA LEU A 811 7.75 4.98 7.22
C LEU A 811 7.39 3.51 7.06
N THR A 812 8.21 2.58 7.56
CA THR A 812 7.91 1.15 7.48
C THR A 812 6.65 0.79 8.29
N GLY A 813 6.31 1.55 9.34
CA GLY A 813 5.11 1.34 10.15
C GLY A 813 3.84 2.02 9.61
N LEU A 814 3.96 2.87 8.59
CA LEU A 814 2.88 3.75 8.13
C LEU A 814 2.14 3.23 6.90
N ASP A 815 0.88 3.65 6.76
CA ASP A 815 0.13 3.49 5.51
C ASP A 815 0.70 4.45 4.46
N ILE A 816 1.49 3.89 3.55
CA ILE A 816 2.19 4.66 2.52
C ILE A 816 1.23 5.41 1.59
N HIS A 817 0.00 4.92 1.38
CA HIS A 817 -0.98 5.64 0.57
C HIS A 817 -1.45 6.92 1.28
N ALA A 818 -1.59 6.89 2.60
CA ALA A 818 -1.92 8.07 3.41
C ALA A 818 -0.76 9.08 3.47
N VAL A 819 0.49 8.59 3.48
CA VAL A 819 1.68 9.44 3.36
C VAL A 819 1.72 10.11 1.98
N ARG A 820 1.68 9.33 0.89
CA ARG A 820 1.77 9.84 -0.50
C ARG A 820 0.67 10.84 -0.87
N ARG A 821 -0.52 10.75 -0.27
CA ARG A 821 -1.61 11.73 -0.47
C ARG A 821 -1.27 13.14 0.00
N GLN A 822 -0.30 13.27 0.91
CA GLN A 822 0.13 14.54 1.50
C GLN A 822 1.43 15.08 0.88
N ILE A 823 1.99 14.36 -0.11
CA ILE A 823 3.24 14.69 -0.78
C ILE A 823 2.95 15.04 -2.25
N GLY A 824 3.49 16.16 -2.74
CA GLY A 824 3.53 16.47 -4.16
C GLY A 824 4.85 16.01 -4.76
N VAL A 825 4.79 15.27 -5.86
CA VAL A 825 5.97 14.60 -6.44
C VAL A 825 6.07 14.89 -7.92
N VAL A 826 7.28 15.22 -8.39
CA VAL A 826 7.63 15.24 -9.81
C VAL A 826 8.87 14.39 -10.00
N LEU A 827 8.72 13.24 -10.66
CA LEU A 827 9.82 12.33 -11.00
C LEU A 827 10.41 12.67 -12.37
N GLN A 828 11.69 12.37 -12.57
CA GLN A 828 12.44 12.66 -13.81
C GLN A 828 11.72 12.14 -15.08
N ASN A 829 11.16 10.93 -15.04
CA ASN A 829 10.49 10.26 -16.18
C ASN A 829 8.96 10.20 -16.04
N SER A 830 8.35 11.24 -15.45
CA SER A 830 6.89 11.29 -15.28
C SER A 830 6.17 11.33 -16.63
N ARG A 831 5.11 10.52 -16.76
CA ARG A 831 4.24 10.49 -17.95
C ARG A 831 2.91 11.20 -17.66
N LEU A 832 2.36 11.80 -18.71
CA LEU A 832 1.00 12.32 -18.69
C LEU A 832 0.03 11.23 -19.15
N MET A 833 -1.21 11.33 -18.69
CA MET A 833 -2.28 10.47 -19.12
C MET A 833 -2.86 11.02 -20.42
N SER A 834 -3.31 10.12 -21.31
CA SER A 834 -4.08 10.51 -22.49
C SER A 834 -5.48 10.93 -22.04
N ALA A 835 -5.60 12.20 -21.66
CA ALA A 835 -6.74 12.77 -20.95
C ALA A 835 -6.71 14.30 -21.08
N SER A 836 -7.76 14.99 -20.65
CA SER A 836 -7.77 16.46 -20.61
C SER A 836 -6.66 17.02 -19.70
N ILE A 837 -6.27 18.29 -19.91
CA ILE A 837 -5.34 18.99 -19.02
C ILE A 837 -5.89 19.01 -17.59
N PHE A 838 -7.18 19.26 -17.42
CA PHE A 838 -7.86 19.20 -16.14
C PHE A 838 -7.70 17.85 -15.45
N GLU A 839 -7.99 16.75 -16.15
CA GLU A 839 -7.83 15.40 -15.60
C GLU A 839 -6.35 15.08 -15.30
N ASN A 840 -5.42 15.59 -16.10
CA ASN A 840 -3.99 15.47 -15.83
C ASN A 840 -3.56 16.23 -14.58
N ILE A 841 -4.10 17.43 -14.31
CA ILE A 841 -3.82 18.18 -13.08
C ILE A 841 -4.47 17.47 -11.89
N ALA A 842 -5.76 17.12 -11.99
CA ALA A 842 -6.52 16.50 -10.93
C ALA A 842 -6.00 15.09 -10.57
N SER A 843 -5.51 14.33 -11.54
CA SER A 843 -4.89 13.00 -11.36
C SER A 843 -5.74 12.03 -10.51
N GLY A 844 -7.07 12.11 -10.67
CA GLY A 844 -8.04 11.28 -9.93
C GLY A 844 -8.45 11.81 -8.55
N ALA A 845 -7.91 12.96 -8.11
CA ALA A 845 -8.38 13.67 -6.94
C ALA A 845 -9.57 14.57 -7.26
N LEU A 846 -10.37 14.91 -6.23
CA LEU A 846 -11.42 15.91 -6.38
C LEU A 846 -10.77 17.30 -6.39
N VAL A 847 -10.79 17.93 -7.56
CA VAL A 847 -10.23 19.26 -7.78
C VAL A 847 -11.29 20.05 -8.52
N THR A 848 -11.60 21.25 -8.03
CA THR A 848 -12.46 22.19 -8.77
C THR A 848 -11.70 22.79 -9.95
N ILE A 849 -12.42 23.24 -10.98
CA ILE A 849 -11.76 23.88 -12.14
C ILE A 849 -10.92 25.09 -11.72
N ASP A 850 -11.36 25.82 -10.69
CA ASP A 850 -10.65 26.99 -10.15
C ASP A 850 -9.37 26.61 -9.42
N GLU A 851 -9.38 25.51 -8.64
CA GLU A 851 -8.17 24.96 -8.04
C GLU A 851 -7.18 24.47 -9.09
N ALA A 852 -7.68 23.87 -10.19
CA ALA A 852 -6.83 23.47 -11.31
C ALA A 852 -6.21 24.70 -12.00
N TRP A 853 -6.97 25.79 -12.19
CA TRP A 853 -6.44 27.05 -12.70
C TRP A 853 -5.41 27.67 -11.75
N GLU A 854 -5.64 27.63 -10.45
CA GLU A 854 -4.68 28.11 -9.47
C GLU A 854 -3.38 27.30 -9.51
N ALA A 855 -3.48 25.98 -9.59
CA ALA A 855 -2.32 25.11 -9.78
C ALA A 855 -1.56 25.42 -11.09
N ALA A 856 -2.29 25.68 -12.17
CA ALA A 856 -1.68 26.10 -13.44
C ALA A 856 -0.99 27.47 -13.35
N ARG A 857 -1.54 28.44 -12.60
CA ARG A 857 -0.88 29.73 -12.35
C ARG A 857 0.40 29.55 -11.55
N MET A 858 0.35 28.79 -10.45
CA MET A 858 1.53 28.49 -9.63
C MET A 858 2.65 27.79 -10.44
N ALA A 859 2.27 26.99 -11.44
CA ALA A 859 3.20 26.33 -12.35
C ALA A 859 3.62 27.19 -13.56
N GLY A 860 3.12 28.42 -13.70
CA GLY A 860 3.36 29.28 -14.85
C GLY A 860 2.84 28.72 -16.18
N LEU A 861 1.76 27.92 -16.15
CA LEU A 861 1.13 27.26 -17.32
C LEU A 861 -0.20 27.89 -17.75
N ALA A 862 -0.76 28.79 -16.94
CA ALA A 862 -2.10 29.35 -17.17
C ALA A 862 -2.25 30.01 -18.55
N ASP A 863 -1.29 30.85 -18.95
CA ASP A 863 -1.34 31.57 -20.24
C ASP A 863 -1.29 30.61 -21.44
N ASP A 864 -0.48 29.54 -21.36
CA ASP A 864 -0.43 28.49 -22.38
C ASP A 864 -1.80 27.80 -22.51
N ILE A 865 -2.43 27.46 -21.38
CA ILE A 865 -3.73 26.79 -21.37
C ILE A 865 -4.80 27.72 -21.96
N GLN A 866 -4.77 29.03 -21.63
CA GLN A 866 -5.71 30.00 -22.20
C GLN A 866 -5.58 30.15 -23.71
N ALA A 867 -4.36 30.00 -24.24
CA ALA A 867 -4.11 30.03 -25.68
C ALA A 867 -4.57 28.74 -26.41
N MET A 868 -4.88 27.66 -25.68
CA MET A 868 -5.36 26.42 -26.29
C MET A 868 -6.86 26.49 -26.60
N PRO A 869 -7.34 25.95 -27.74
CA PRO A 869 -8.74 26.06 -28.17
C PRO A 869 -9.77 25.58 -27.16
N MET A 870 -9.43 24.54 -26.39
CA MET A 870 -10.33 23.91 -25.40
C MET A 870 -9.93 24.23 -23.96
N GLY A 871 -8.95 25.12 -23.74
CA GLY A 871 -8.45 25.46 -22.40
C GLY A 871 -8.09 24.22 -21.57
N MET A 872 -8.63 24.14 -20.36
CA MET A 872 -8.48 23.01 -19.43
C MET A 872 -9.01 21.67 -19.98
N HIS A 873 -9.89 21.70 -20.97
CA HIS A 873 -10.44 20.50 -21.61
C HIS A 873 -9.62 20.05 -22.83
N THR A 874 -8.52 20.73 -23.14
CA THR A 874 -7.60 20.29 -24.19
C THR A 874 -7.06 18.91 -23.84
N VAL A 875 -7.20 17.96 -24.76
CA VAL A 875 -6.76 16.57 -24.57
C VAL A 875 -5.26 16.48 -24.84
N VAL A 876 -4.51 15.96 -23.88
CA VAL A 876 -3.11 15.58 -24.05
C VAL A 876 -3.08 14.21 -24.75
N SER A 877 -2.36 14.09 -25.86
CA SER A 877 -2.25 12.82 -26.58
C SER A 877 -1.38 11.81 -25.83
N GLU A 878 -1.49 10.52 -26.19
CA GLU A 878 -0.64 9.48 -25.63
C GLU A 878 0.85 9.83 -25.80
N GLY A 879 1.62 9.75 -24.71
CA GLY A 879 3.03 10.18 -24.70
C GLY A 879 3.27 11.69 -24.68
N GLY A 880 2.21 12.52 -24.77
CA GLY A 880 2.28 13.98 -24.70
C GLY A 880 2.83 14.66 -25.95
N GLY A 881 2.65 14.05 -27.12
CA GLY A 881 3.23 14.55 -28.38
C GLY A 881 2.70 15.91 -28.87
N ASN A 882 1.55 16.36 -28.35
CA ASN A 882 0.93 17.63 -28.73
C ASN A 882 1.26 18.80 -27.79
N ILE A 883 2.14 18.61 -26.79
CA ILE A 883 2.61 19.66 -25.89
C ILE A 883 4.15 19.72 -25.86
N SER A 884 4.71 20.89 -25.60
CA SER A 884 6.17 21.04 -25.51
C SER A 884 6.73 20.40 -24.24
N GLY A 885 8.03 20.09 -24.22
CA GLY A 885 8.69 19.51 -23.04
C GLY A 885 8.59 20.40 -21.79
N GLY A 886 8.68 21.72 -21.95
CA GLY A 886 8.49 22.69 -20.88
C GLY A 886 7.04 22.78 -20.40
N GLN A 887 6.05 22.72 -21.31
CA GLN A 887 4.63 22.63 -20.94
C GLN A 887 4.34 21.34 -20.16
N ARG A 888 4.91 20.21 -20.60
CA ARG A 888 4.80 18.93 -19.90
C ARG A 888 5.33 18.99 -18.47
N GLN A 889 6.51 19.57 -18.26
CA GLN A 889 7.07 19.74 -16.91
C GLN A 889 6.20 20.64 -16.04
N ARG A 890 5.76 21.79 -16.55
CA ARG A 890 4.84 22.67 -15.81
C ARG A 890 3.53 21.99 -15.46
N LEU A 891 2.98 21.16 -16.35
CA LEU A 891 1.76 20.41 -16.08
C LEU A 891 1.95 19.39 -14.95
N LEU A 892 3.12 18.74 -14.89
CA LEU A 892 3.48 17.86 -13.78
C LEU A 892 3.67 18.62 -12.47
N ILE A 893 4.25 19.83 -12.52
CA ILE A 893 4.35 20.71 -11.34
C ILE A 893 2.96 21.12 -10.87
N ALA A 894 2.06 21.54 -11.78
CA ALA A 894 0.67 21.86 -11.45
C ALA A 894 -0.04 20.68 -10.77
N ARG A 895 0.13 19.45 -11.31
CA ARG A 895 -0.37 18.21 -10.69
C ARG A 895 0.16 18.03 -9.27
N ALA A 896 1.44 18.28 -9.03
CA ALA A 896 2.03 18.13 -7.69
C ALA A 896 1.51 19.20 -6.70
N LEU A 897 1.16 20.39 -7.17
CA LEU A 897 0.74 21.52 -6.33
C LEU A 897 -0.76 21.56 -6.05
N VAL A 898 -1.60 20.94 -6.89
CA VAL A 898 -3.06 21.12 -6.84
C VAL A 898 -3.67 20.77 -5.49
N LEU A 899 -3.14 19.76 -4.80
CA LEU A 899 -3.63 19.33 -3.49
C LEU A 899 -3.04 20.11 -2.32
N LYS A 900 -2.18 21.10 -2.57
CA LYS A 900 -1.48 21.89 -1.54
C LYS A 900 -0.76 20.96 -0.53
N PRO A 901 0.19 20.15 -1.01
CA PRO A 901 0.87 19.14 -0.20
C PRO A 901 1.69 19.78 0.92
N ARG A 902 2.04 19.00 1.94
CA ARG A 902 2.93 19.44 3.04
C ARG A 902 4.40 19.29 2.71
N ILE A 903 4.69 18.36 1.81
CA ILE A 903 6.03 17.97 1.40
C ILE A 903 6.07 17.95 -0.14
N LEU A 904 7.12 18.50 -0.72
CA LEU A 904 7.38 18.47 -2.16
C LEU A 904 8.68 17.75 -2.45
N LEU A 905 8.62 16.77 -3.36
CA LEU A 905 9.77 16.01 -3.84
C LEU A 905 9.93 16.21 -5.35
N PHE A 906 10.93 16.99 -5.77
CA PHE A 906 11.19 17.26 -7.19
C PHE A 906 12.51 16.66 -7.66
N ASP A 907 12.45 15.76 -8.64
CA ASP A 907 13.61 15.19 -9.31
C ASP A 907 13.80 15.88 -10.67
N GLU A 908 14.73 16.83 -10.75
CA GLU A 908 15.03 17.62 -11.97
C GLU A 908 13.82 18.33 -12.60
N ALA A 909 12.77 18.63 -11.83
CA ALA A 909 11.49 19.13 -12.35
C ALA A 909 11.58 20.47 -13.09
N THR A 910 12.57 21.32 -12.76
CA THR A 910 12.77 22.66 -13.35
C THR A 910 13.80 22.67 -14.49
N SER A 911 14.36 21.52 -14.85
CA SER A 911 15.50 21.39 -15.77
C SER A 911 15.20 21.79 -17.22
N ALA A 912 13.94 21.71 -17.67
CA ALA A 912 13.52 22.11 -19.02
C ALA A 912 12.64 23.37 -19.02
N LEU A 913 12.56 24.08 -17.89
CA LEU A 913 11.91 25.38 -17.80
C LEU A 913 12.85 26.48 -18.32
N ASP A 914 12.28 27.49 -18.98
CA ASP A 914 12.95 28.76 -19.24
C ASP A 914 13.06 29.58 -17.95
N ASN A 915 13.94 30.59 -17.96
CA ASN A 915 14.25 31.38 -16.76
C ASN A 915 13.02 32.13 -16.20
N LYS A 916 12.13 32.65 -17.06
CA LYS A 916 10.94 33.41 -16.62
C LYS A 916 9.98 32.47 -15.89
N THR A 917 9.69 31.32 -16.49
CA THR A 917 8.83 30.31 -15.89
C THR A 917 9.41 29.75 -14.60
N GLN A 918 10.73 29.49 -14.57
CA GLN A 918 11.40 29.00 -13.36
C GLN A 918 11.26 29.99 -12.18
N ALA A 919 11.34 31.30 -12.44
CA ALA A 919 11.14 32.31 -11.41
C ALA A 919 9.70 32.30 -10.85
N ILE A 920 8.68 32.20 -11.72
CA ILE A 920 7.26 32.11 -11.32
C ILE A 920 7.03 30.89 -10.41
N VAL A 921 7.58 29.74 -10.80
CA VAL A 921 7.47 28.51 -10.02
C VAL A 921 8.17 28.66 -8.66
N SER A 922 9.39 29.19 -8.63
CA SER A 922 10.13 29.40 -7.37
C SER A 922 9.36 30.30 -6.42
N GLU A 923 8.87 31.45 -6.90
CA GLU A 923 8.11 32.40 -6.08
C GLU A 923 6.82 31.76 -5.53
N SER A 924 6.12 30.97 -6.35
CA SER A 924 4.92 30.26 -5.93
C SER A 924 5.22 29.23 -4.84
N LEU A 925 6.34 28.52 -4.95
CA LEU A 925 6.80 27.54 -3.96
C LEU A 925 7.22 28.20 -2.64
N ASP A 926 7.89 29.35 -2.70
CA ASP A 926 8.31 30.10 -1.52
C ASP A 926 7.12 30.61 -0.70
N ARG A 927 6.03 31.01 -1.37
CA ARG A 927 4.78 31.44 -0.72
C ARG A 927 4.06 30.32 0.02
N LEU A 928 4.22 29.07 -0.41
CA LEU A 928 3.54 27.91 0.19
C LEU A 928 4.14 27.48 1.53
N LYS A 929 5.40 27.85 1.84
CA LYS A 929 6.12 27.45 3.06
C LYS A 929 6.03 25.95 3.35
N VAL A 930 6.18 25.13 2.31
CA VAL A 930 6.14 23.66 2.38
C VAL A 930 7.56 23.11 2.43
N THR A 931 7.75 21.97 3.10
CA THR A 931 9.05 21.28 3.09
C THR A 931 9.36 20.82 1.67
N ARG A 932 10.54 21.16 1.17
CA ARG A 932 10.93 20.91 -0.23
C ARG A 932 12.23 20.14 -0.25
N ILE A 933 12.25 18.99 -0.90
CA ILE A 933 13.50 18.28 -1.23
C ILE A 933 13.59 18.24 -2.75
N VAL A 934 14.66 18.83 -3.30
CA VAL A 934 14.84 18.97 -4.75
C VAL A 934 16.19 18.42 -5.18
N ILE A 935 16.20 17.54 -6.17
CA ILE A 935 17.41 17.17 -6.91
C ILE A 935 17.62 18.23 -7.99
N ALA A 936 18.66 19.05 -7.80
CA ALA A 936 18.92 20.18 -8.66
C ALA A 936 20.29 20.06 -9.35
N HIS A 937 20.28 20.35 -10.65
CA HIS A 937 21.49 20.45 -11.47
C HIS A 937 21.79 21.88 -11.92
N ARG A 938 20.86 22.83 -11.73
CA ARG A 938 21.02 24.25 -12.08
C ARG A 938 21.38 25.09 -10.87
N LEU A 939 22.41 25.91 -11.02
CA LEU A 939 22.91 26.81 -9.97
C LEU A 939 21.83 27.77 -9.44
N SER A 940 20.98 28.29 -10.32
CA SER A 940 19.87 29.19 -9.96
C SER A 940 18.81 28.54 -9.05
N THR A 941 18.66 27.20 -9.12
CA THR A 941 17.73 26.46 -8.26
C THR A 941 18.35 26.13 -6.90
N ILE A 942 19.67 25.90 -6.87
CA ILE A 942 20.41 25.49 -5.66
C ILE A 942 20.72 26.71 -4.78
N HIS A 943 20.90 27.89 -5.37
CA HIS A 943 21.28 29.11 -4.64
C HIS A 943 20.32 29.47 -3.49
N ASN A 944 19.03 29.26 -3.69
CA ASN A 944 18.00 29.63 -2.71
C ASN A 944 17.69 28.51 -1.70
N ALA A 945 18.45 27.41 -1.71
CA ALA A 945 18.24 26.32 -0.76
C ALA A 945 18.74 26.71 0.63
N ASP A 946 17.90 26.48 1.65
CA ASP A 946 18.27 26.67 3.05
C ASP A 946 19.43 25.75 3.43
N ARG A 947 19.41 24.53 2.88
CA ARG A 947 20.44 23.52 3.12
C ARG A 947 20.69 22.65 1.90
N ILE A 948 21.95 22.37 1.64
CA ILE A 948 22.41 21.55 0.52
C ILE A 948 23.09 20.31 1.07
N TYR A 949 22.71 19.14 0.57
CA TYR A 949 23.42 17.88 0.80
C TYR A 949 24.13 17.43 -0.46
N VAL A 950 25.43 17.19 -0.34
CA VAL A 950 26.28 16.75 -1.45
C VAL A 950 26.48 15.25 -1.36
N LEU A 951 25.94 14.51 -2.31
CA LEU A 951 26.04 13.07 -2.40
C LEU A 951 27.14 12.65 -3.36
N GLN A 952 28.06 11.81 -2.88
CA GLN A 952 29.12 11.20 -3.67
C GLN A 952 29.29 9.73 -3.27
N ASN A 953 29.31 8.83 -4.26
CA ASN A 953 29.45 7.38 -4.05
C ASN A 953 28.51 6.81 -2.98
N GLY A 954 27.26 7.26 -2.97
CA GLY A 954 26.24 6.77 -2.03
C GLY A 954 26.37 7.30 -0.60
N ARG A 955 27.20 8.31 -0.35
CA ARG A 955 27.38 8.94 0.97
C ARG A 955 27.15 10.45 0.91
N VAL A 956 26.69 11.02 2.02
CA VAL A 956 26.69 12.47 2.20
C VAL A 956 28.10 12.91 2.58
N VAL A 957 28.76 13.69 1.72
CA VAL A 957 30.16 14.12 1.92
C VAL A 957 30.28 15.56 2.40
N GLN A 958 29.28 16.40 2.12
CA GLN A 958 29.22 17.79 2.61
C GLN A 958 27.76 18.17 2.86
N GLN A 959 27.55 19.06 3.84
CA GLN A 959 26.26 19.69 4.11
C GLN A 959 26.44 21.14 4.54
N GLY A 960 25.52 22.03 4.15
CA GLY A 960 25.55 23.44 4.56
C GLY A 960 24.72 24.33 3.64
N SER A 961 24.74 25.64 3.90
CA SER A 961 24.15 26.63 3.01
C SER A 961 25.02 26.82 1.75
N PHE A 962 24.43 27.40 0.70
CA PHE A 962 25.12 27.68 -0.55
C PHE A 962 26.44 28.45 -0.34
N GLU A 963 26.39 29.56 0.38
CA GLU A 963 27.55 30.44 0.61
C GLU A 963 28.69 29.72 1.34
N ARG A 964 28.36 28.87 2.32
CA ARG A 964 29.37 28.09 3.07
C ARG A 964 30.06 27.07 2.17
N LEU A 965 29.30 26.34 1.37
CA LEU A 965 29.83 25.26 0.55
C LEU A 965 30.62 25.75 -0.68
N VAL A 966 30.28 26.91 -1.25
CA VAL A 966 31.07 27.51 -2.34
C VAL A 966 32.45 27.96 -1.86
N ASN A 967 32.52 28.51 -0.65
CA ASN A 967 33.77 29.02 -0.07
C ASN A 967 34.64 27.92 0.55
N GLN A 968 34.10 26.72 0.74
CA GLN A 968 34.83 25.56 1.21
C GLN A 968 35.43 24.78 0.03
N GLN A 969 36.73 24.49 0.08
CA GLN A 969 37.33 23.55 -0.89
C GLN A 969 36.68 22.17 -0.73
N GLY A 970 36.07 21.66 -1.80
CA GLY A 970 35.42 20.35 -1.77
C GLY A 970 34.63 20.02 -3.03
N PRO A 971 33.97 18.85 -3.06
CA PRO A 971 33.15 18.39 -4.17
C PRO A 971 32.12 19.42 -4.67
N PHE A 972 31.49 20.17 -3.78
CA PHE A 972 30.52 21.20 -4.17
C PHE A 972 31.16 22.34 -4.98
N ALA A 973 32.24 22.94 -4.46
CA ALA A 973 32.95 24.01 -5.16
C ALA A 973 33.47 23.54 -6.54
N GLN A 974 33.94 22.30 -6.65
CA GLN A 974 34.34 21.70 -7.94
C GLN A 974 33.16 21.55 -8.91
N LEU A 975 31.99 21.12 -8.42
CA LEU A 975 30.77 21.06 -9.23
C LEU A 975 30.36 22.46 -9.72
N MET A 976 30.46 23.48 -8.87
CA MET A 976 30.14 24.87 -9.24
C MET A 976 31.14 25.44 -10.24
N MET A 977 32.43 25.15 -10.11
CA MET A 977 33.45 25.57 -11.10
C MET A 977 33.18 24.99 -12.49
N ARG A 978 32.69 23.75 -12.58
CA ARG A 978 32.33 23.11 -13.86
C ARG A 978 31.05 23.68 -14.49
N GLN A 979 30.22 24.36 -13.71
CA GLN A 979 28.97 24.99 -14.16
C GLN A 979 29.11 26.49 -14.44
N LYS A 980 30.26 27.10 -14.13
CA LYS A 980 30.56 28.45 -14.61
C LYS A 980 30.78 28.38 -16.14
N PRO A 981 30.09 29.21 -16.92
CA PRO A 981 30.18 29.20 -18.38
C PRO A 981 31.58 29.51 -18.91
#